data_AF-A0AAV2GH27-F1
#
_entry.id   AF-A0AAV2GH27-F1
#
_cell.length_a   1.000
_cell.length_b   1.000
_cell.length_c   1.000
_cell.angle_alpha   90.00
_cell.angle_beta   90.00
_cell.angle_gamma   90.00
#
_symmetry.space_group_name_H-M   'P 1'
#
loop_
_entity.id
_entity.type
_entity.pdbx_description
1 polymer ?
#
loop_
_entity_poly.entity_id
_entity_poly.type
_entity_poly.pdbx_seq_one_letter_code
_entity_poly.pdbx_strand_id
1 'polypeptide(L)'
;MSGQRVNLAKSAVCFSKNIALPDQEFLAAILGVGAVGVRDKYLGLPTLLARSKMETFRFLEEKLLERLQGWKQRTLSWAAKETLIKSIALALPLHVMSCFKLPLSLCRLLDKHVARFWWGDNEGHSRVRWMAWRDLCRSKHEGGLGFRRFEHFNQALLAKIGRRIIMEPSSLLAQVYKGKYFPSGHFLSAKARSRPSWGWQSILYGRDLLEMGLRWQIGNGRSASLLRSPWIPQMQLDPPRYNPLVLPEGGDPVVAEVICRGGGGWCDSKLSQWFDPLTCRHIKTIPLPRQNQEDRLIWHNTRDGVFSVKSAYHLAVSLDRRKGRWKSSVSWMDKTSWIRLWDANLPPKLKVFIWQILNRILPTTEALIEKRVPVHPRCPVCWGDQETMEHLFLDCPVARALWGYSGLEYLGEGLPRQTFPVFLKKLMALVSEPKLLMRVVAVLWRIWRSRNWVVFEGKQYGFPALMRQLSQQVEEWVGLPRDATQPRREGIGQSGLLNPGAGIVCQWDGATRKGSHSAGGWVLYDMAGAVFLASGIQFPGIDEPAVVELLLLREAIFWCLAHGFTEVRFEGDAKMIIDKINKAEARDNQLGAVLEEVIHAVGSSPGFSVRFIGRSSNRAAHLVARKALALCPAMIRLFDFCAWLLSRM
;
A
#
# COMPACT_ATOMS: atom_id res chain seq x y z
N MET A 1 -20.03 -35.99 -35.59
CA MET A 1 -20.66 -35.51 -34.34
C MET A 1 -19.67 -35.71 -33.20
N SER A 2 -19.58 -34.78 -32.24
CA SER A 2 -18.52 -34.76 -31.21
C SER A 2 -18.52 -35.93 -30.21
N GLY A 3 -19.49 -36.85 -30.29
CA GLY A 3 -19.63 -37.97 -29.34
C GLY A 3 -20.09 -37.59 -27.94
N GLN A 4 -20.37 -36.30 -27.69
CA GLN A 4 -20.78 -35.80 -26.37
C GLN A 4 -22.30 -35.95 -26.14
N ARG A 5 -22.70 -36.27 -24.91
CA ARG A 5 -24.10 -36.35 -24.46
C ARG A 5 -24.45 -35.18 -23.54
N VAL A 6 -25.62 -34.60 -23.71
CA VAL A 6 -26.15 -33.53 -22.84
C VAL A 6 -26.62 -34.12 -21.51
N ASN A 7 -26.25 -33.48 -20.40
CA ASN A 7 -26.77 -33.83 -19.08
C ASN A 7 -28.05 -33.03 -18.80
N LEU A 8 -29.20 -33.61 -19.13
CA LEU A 8 -30.51 -32.95 -19.00
C LEU A 8 -30.84 -32.54 -17.55
N ALA A 9 -30.32 -33.24 -16.54
CA ALA A 9 -30.51 -32.90 -15.13
C ALA A 9 -29.75 -31.63 -14.70
N LYS A 10 -28.70 -31.25 -15.43
CA LYS A 10 -27.96 -29.99 -15.23
C LYS A 10 -28.30 -28.92 -16.28
N SER A 11 -29.09 -29.29 -17.29
CA SER A 11 -29.54 -28.38 -18.33
C SER A 11 -30.87 -27.77 -17.94
N ALA A 12 -31.07 -26.52 -18.34
CA ALA A 12 -32.27 -25.77 -18.00
C ALA A 12 -32.56 -24.76 -19.10
N VAL A 13 -33.82 -24.37 -19.24
CA VAL A 13 -34.27 -23.37 -20.22
C VAL A 13 -34.87 -22.18 -19.47
N CYS A 14 -34.59 -20.98 -19.95
CA CYS A 14 -35.23 -19.77 -19.43
C CYS A 14 -36.01 -19.08 -20.55
N PHE A 15 -37.22 -18.65 -20.21
CA PHE A 15 -38.13 -17.98 -21.13
C PHE A 15 -38.22 -16.48 -20.88
N SER A 16 -38.60 -15.73 -21.93
CA SER A 16 -38.96 -14.32 -21.80
C SER A 16 -40.26 -14.18 -20.98
N LYS A 17 -40.43 -13.05 -20.30
CA LYS A 17 -41.68 -12.71 -19.59
C LYS A 17 -42.91 -12.60 -20.51
N ASN A 18 -42.68 -12.54 -21.82
CA ASN A 18 -43.74 -12.42 -22.83
C ASN A 18 -44.32 -13.78 -23.25
N ILE A 19 -43.80 -14.90 -22.72
CA ILE A 19 -44.30 -16.24 -23.03
C ILE A 19 -45.22 -16.68 -21.89
N ALA A 20 -46.43 -17.15 -22.21
CA ALA A 20 -47.38 -17.62 -21.19
C ALA A 20 -46.84 -18.88 -20.50
N LEU A 21 -47.15 -19.04 -19.21
CA LEU A 21 -46.71 -20.21 -18.40
C LEU A 21 -46.99 -21.57 -19.07
N PRO A 22 -48.18 -21.82 -19.65
CA PRO A 22 -48.45 -23.09 -20.34
C PRO A 22 -47.49 -23.37 -21.51
N ASP A 23 -47.15 -22.34 -22.30
CA ASP A 23 -46.22 -22.48 -23.41
C ASP A 23 -44.79 -22.75 -22.92
N GLN A 24 -44.40 -22.15 -21.79
CA GLN A 24 -43.09 -22.40 -21.18
C GLN A 24 -42.95 -23.86 -20.74
N GLU A 25 -43.98 -24.39 -20.07
CA GLU A 25 -44.01 -25.79 -19.62
C GLU A 25 -44.01 -26.75 -20.80
N PHE A 26 -44.80 -26.46 -21.84
CA PHE A 26 -44.83 -27.23 -23.08
C PHE A 26 -43.46 -27.28 -23.77
N LEU A 27 -42.81 -26.11 -23.94
CA LEU A 27 -41.50 -26.03 -24.58
C LEU A 27 -40.40 -26.69 -23.73
N ALA A 28 -40.46 -26.56 -22.40
CA ALA A 28 -39.53 -27.22 -21.50
C ALA A 28 -39.65 -28.75 -21.56
N ALA A 29 -40.89 -29.27 -21.66
CA ALA A 29 -41.17 -30.69 -21.82
C ALA A 29 -40.60 -31.23 -23.14
N ILE A 30 -40.78 -30.50 -24.26
CA ILE A 30 -40.18 -30.88 -25.56
C ILE A 30 -38.65 -30.99 -25.47
N LEU A 31 -38.02 -30.07 -24.77
CA LEU A 31 -36.56 -30.04 -24.61
C LEU A 31 -36.04 -31.05 -23.57
N GLY A 32 -36.92 -31.64 -22.75
CA GLY A 32 -36.54 -32.56 -21.67
C GLY A 32 -35.73 -31.90 -20.55
N VAL A 33 -35.90 -30.60 -20.32
CA VAL A 33 -35.15 -29.83 -19.32
C VAL A 33 -36.08 -29.02 -18.42
N GLY A 34 -35.61 -28.66 -17.22
CA GLY A 34 -36.39 -27.80 -16.32
C GLY A 34 -36.49 -26.35 -16.82
N ALA A 35 -37.67 -25.75 -16.75
CA ALA A 35 -37.84 -24.31 -16.89
C ALA A 35 -37.31 -23.61 -15.62
N VAL A 36 -36.26 -22.79 -15.76
CA VAL A 36 -35.66 -22.03 -14.65
C VAL A 36 -36.01 -20.55 -14.75
N GLY A 37 -36.32 -19.96 -13.60
CA GLY A 37 -36.49 -18.53 -13.44
C GLY A 37 -35.17 -17.78 -13.18
N VAL A 38 -35.29 -16.58 -12.61
CA VAL A 38 -34.21 -15.60 -12.38
C VAL A 38 -33.10 -16.08 -11.41
N ARG A 39 -33.23 -17.26 -10.80
CA ARG A 39 -32.32 -17.78 -9.75
C ARG A 39 -31.25 -18.75 -10.24
N ASP A 40 -31.23 -19.06 -11.53
CA ASP A 40 -30.22 -19.95 -12.08
C ASP A 40 -28.81 -19.32 -12.07
N LYS A 41 -27.77 -20.16 -11.98
CA LYS A 41 -26.37 -19.73 -11.81
C LYS A 41 -25.46 -20.37 -12.84
N TYR A 42 -24.64 -19.54 -13.47
CA TYR A 42 -23.54 -19.96 -14.33
C TYR A 42 -22.22 -19.58 -13.66
N LEU A 43 -21.35 -20.58 -13.43
CA LEU A 43 -20.08 -20.41 -12.70
C LEU A 43 -20.25 -19.71 -11.33
N GLY A 44 -21.39 -19.92 -10.67
CA GLY A 44 -21.71 -19.30 -9.38
C GLY A 44 -22.23 -17.86 -9.44
N LEU A 45 -22.38 -17.29 -10.63
CA LEU A 45 -23.01 -15.99 -10.87
C LEU A 45 -24.45 -16.15 -11.36
N PRO A 46 -25.38 -15.26 -10.98
CA PRO A 46 -26.74 -15.29 -11.52
C PRO A 46 -26.73 -15.11 -13.04
N THR A 47 -27.38 -16.02 -13.78
CA THR A 47 -27.52 -15.91 -15.24
C THR A 47 -28.40 -14.73 -15.64
N LEU A 48 -29.44 -14.47 -14.86
CA LEU A 48 -30.36 -13.35 -15.04
C LEU A 48 -30.35 -12.46 -13.81
N LEU A 49 -30.21 -11.16 -14.03
CA LEU A 49 -30.27 -10.17 -12.97
C LEU A 49 -31.72 -9.79 -12.72
N ALA A 50 -32.22 -10.01 -11.52
CA ALA A 50 -33.56 -9.58 -11.13
C ALA A 50 -33.72 -8.06 -11.21
N ARG A 51 -34.98 -7.60 -11.16
CA ARG A 51 -35.30 -6.17 -11.01
C ARG A 51 -34.65 -5.64 -9.72
N SER A 52 -34.71 -6.41 -8.65
CA SER A 52 -34.00 -6.14 -7.40
C SER A 52 -32.57 -6.69 -7.44
N LYS A 53 -31.58 -5.80 -7.42
CA LYS A 53 -30.17 -6.19 -7.32
C LYS A 53 -29.84 -6.76 -5.94
N MET A 54 -30.54 -6.32 -4.89
CA MET A 54 -30.42 -6.89 -3.56
C MET A 54 -30.84 -8.36 -3.55
N GLU A 55 -31.97 -8.69 -4.17
CA GLU A 55 -32.45 -10.06 -4.25
C GLU A 55 -31.49 -10.94 -5.07
N THR A 56 -31.01 -10.42 -6.19
CA THR A 56 -30.05 -11.11 -7.08
C THR A 56 -28.81 -11.61 -6.34
N PHE A 57 -28.30 -10.82 -5.39
CA PHE A 57 -27.05 -11.10 -4.68
C PHE A 57 -27.25 -11.56 -3.22
N ARG A 58 -28.50 -11.80 -2.78
CA ARG A 58 -28.81 -12.24 -1.41
C ARG A 58 -28.10 -13.54 -1.01
N PHE A 59 -27.89 -14.44 -1.97
CA PHE A 59 -27.17 -15.69 -1.75
C PHE A 59 -25.74 -15.49 -1.20
N LEU A 60 -25.12 -14.33 -1.41
CA LEU A 60 -23.81 -14.02 -0.83
C LEU A 60 -23.89 -13.83 0.68
N GLU A 61 -24.95 -13.20 1.16
CA GLU A 61 -25.23 -13.04 2.58
C GLU A 61 -25.50 -14.39 3.22
N GLU A 62 -26.36 -15.20 2.61
CA GLU A 62 -26.70 -16.55 3.09
C GLU A 62 -25.45 -17.42 3.25
N LYS A 63 -24.61 -17.48 2.20
CA LYS A 63 -23.34 -18.23 2.23
C LYS A 63 -22.37 -17.69 3.27
N LEU A 64 -22.29 -16.37 3.43
CA LEU A 64 -21.43 -15.77 4.44
C LEU A 64 -21.92 -16.16 5.84
N LEU A 65 -23.22 -16.03 6.11
CA LEU A 65 -23.82 -16.40 7.40
C LEU A 65 -23.61 -17.86 7.74
N GLU A 66 -23.84 -18.77 6.78
CA GLU A 66 -23.62 -20.21 6.95
C GLU A 66 -22.17 -20.50 7.39
N ARG A 67 -21.18 -19.83 6.76
CA ARG A 67 -19.77 -19.97 7.16
C ARG A 67 -19.50 -19.38 8.55
N LEU A 68 -20.02 -18.19 8.84
CA LEU A 68 -19.79 -17.51 10.13
C LEU A 68 -20.44 -18.25 11.30
N GLN A 69 -21.60 -18.87 11.08
CA GLN A 69 -22.33 -19.68 12.07
C GLN A 69 -21.68 -21.05 12.27
N GLY A 70 -21.14 -21.66 11.21
CA GLY A 70 -20.43 -22.94 11.29
C GLY A 70 -19.11 -22.87 12.08
N TRP A 71 -18.55 -21.68 12.31
CA TRP A 71 -17.32 -21.52 13.07
C TRP A 71 -17.60 -21.39 14.57
N LYS A 72 -16.98 -22.26 15.39
CA LYS A 72 -17.08 -22.22 16.86
C LYS A 72 -16.38 -20.99 17.43
N GLN A 73 -17.05 -19.84 17.51
CA GLN A 73 -16.46 -18.55 17.88
C GLN A 73 -15.83 -18.53 19.29
N ARG A 74 -16.33 -19.35 20.23
CA ARG A 74 -15.87 -19.39 21.63
C ARG A 74 -14.49 -20.04 21.80
N THR A 75 -14.09 -20.95 20.91
CA THR A 75 -12.79 -21.63 20.97
C THR A 75 -11.72 -20.93 20.13
N LEU A 76 -12.11 -19.96 19.30
CA LEU A 76 -11.21 -19.27 18.41
C LEU A 76 -10.48 -18.13 19.12
N SER A 77 -9.16 -18.15 19.04
CA SER A 77 -8.35 -17.00 19.41
C SER A 77 -8.62 -15.82 18.46
N TRP A 78 -8.28 -14.61 18.91
CA TRP A 78 -8.35 -13.40 18.07
C TRP A 78 -7.57 -13.55 16.76
N ALA A 79 -6.38 -14.17 16.83
CA ALA A 79 -5.56 -14.45 15.65
C ALA A 79 -6.27 -15.43 14.70
N ALA A 80 -6.92 -16.48 15.22
CA ALA A 80 -7.68 -17.42 14.40
C ALA A 80 -8.89 -16.75 13.74
N LYS A 81 -9.63 -15.90 14.46
CA LYS A 81 -10.71 -15.08 13.89
C LYS A 81 -10.20 -14.16 12.78
N GLU A 82 -9.06 -13.49 12.98
CA GLU A 82 -8.45 -12.61 11.98
C GLU A 82 -8.13 -13.39 10.69
N THR A 83 -7.53 -14.56 10.84
CA THR A 83 -7.21 -15.46 9.73
C THR A 83 -8.47 -15.85 8.96
N LEU A 84 -9.50 -16.38 9.63
CA LEU A 84 -10.75 -16.82 8.99
C LEU A 84 -11.48 -15.69 8.25
N ILE A 85 -11.50 -14.48 8.84
CA ILE A 85 -12.08 -13.32 8.18
C ILE A 85 -11.33 -13.01 6.88
N LYS A 86 -10.00 -12.98 6.93
CA LYS A 86 -9.17 -12.59 5.78
C LYS A 86 -9.14 -13.65 4.68
N SER A 87 -9.02 -14.92 5.04
CA SER A 87 -8.87 -16.01 4.08
C SER A 87 -10.19 -16.51 3.53
N ILE A 88 -11.30 -16.40 4.28
CA ILE A 88 -12.59 -16.96 3.88
C ILE A 88 -13.66 -15.87 3.75
N ALA A 89 -13.97 -15.13 4.82
CA ALA A 89 -15.12 -14.21 4.80
C ALA A 89 -14.98 -13.10 3.73
N LEU A 90 -13.80 -12.48 3.66
CA LEU A 90 -13.49 -11.45 2.65
C LEU A 90 -13.23 -12.05 1.26
N ALA A 91 -12.89 -13.34 1.18
CA ALA A 91 -12.60 -14.03 -0.07
C ALA A 91 -13.87 -14.55 -0.77
N LEU A 92 -14.90 -14.91 0.00
CA LEU A 92 -16.13 -15.53 -0.48
C LEU A 92 -16.85 -14.72 -1.57
N PRO A 93 -17.06 -13.40 -1.44
CA PRO A 93 -17.74 -12.63 -2.48
C PRO A 93 -16.80 -12.14 -3.60
N LEU A 94 -15.50 -12.49 -3.61
CA LEU A 94 -14.53 -11.94 -4.56
C LEU A 94 -14.93 -12.16 -6.01
N HIS A 95 -15.35 -13.37 -6.36
CA HIS A 95 -15.73 -13.68 -7.74
C HIS A 95 -16.85 -12.76 -8.21
N VAL A 96 -17.91 -12.60 -7.40
CA VAL A 96 -19.04 -11.72 -7.72
C VAL A 96 -18.65 -10.25 -7.73
N MET A 97 -17.90 -9.80 -6.72
CA MET A 97 -17.41 -8.42 -6.64
C MET A 97 -16.44 -8.06 -7.76
N SER A 98 -15.79 -9.05 -8.37
CA SER A 98 -14.92 -8.83 -9.51
C SER A 98 -15.68 -8.64 -10.81
N CYS A 99 -16.97 -8.98 -10.88
CA CYS A 99 -17.79 -8.85 -12.09
C CYS A 99 -18.87 -7.77 -11.97
N PHE A 100 -19.42 -7.59 -10.76
CA PHE A 100 -20.57 -6.74 -10.52
C PHE A 100 -20.37 -5.79 -9.35
N LYS A 101 -20.92 -4.59 -9.49
CA LYS A 101 -21.16 -3.67 -8.38
C LYS A 101 -22.20 -4.31 -7.48
N LEU A 102 -21.89 -4.50 -6.21
CA LEU A 102 -22.85 -4.96 -5.23
C LEU A 102 -23.67 -3.76 -4.73
N PRO A 103 -24.96 -3.96 -4.40
CA PRO A 103 -25.74 -2.95 -3.71
C PRO A 103 -25.06 -2.52 -2.42
N LEU A 104 -25.01 -1.21 -2.16
CA LEU A 104 -24.36 -0.67 -0.96
C LEU A 104 -24.98 -1.21 0.35
N SER A 105 -26.30 -1.44 0.34
CA SER A 105 -27.02 -2.08 1.45
C SER A 105 -26.48 -3.48 1.73
N LEU A 106 -26.23 -4.29 0.70
CA LEU A 106 -25.64 -5.62 0.83
C LEU A 106 -24.21 -5.52 1.38
N CYS A 107 -23.37 -4.65 0.84
CA CYS A 107 -22.00 -4.47 1.35
C CYS A 107 -21.99 -4.13 2.85
N ARG A 108 -22.86 -3.22 3.29
CA ARG A 108 -22.99 -2.84 4.71
C ARG A 108 -23.51 -3.98 5.57
N LEU A 109 -24.38 -4.82 5.02
CA LEU A 109 -24.92 -6.00 5.70
C LEU A 109 -23.86 -7.08 5.89
N LEU A 110 -23.05 -7.35 4.85
CA LEU A 110 -21.90 -8.24 4.94
C LEU A 110 -20.86 -7.71 5.96
N ASP A 111 -20.53 -6.41 5.90
CA ASP A 111 -19.65 -5.75 6.88
C ASP A 111 -20.19 -5.95 8.32
N LYS A 112 -21.51 -5.80 8.53
CA LYS A 112 -22.17 -6.00 9.83
C LYS A 112 -22.01 -7.44 10.33
N HIS A 113 -22.18 -8.44 9.47
CA HIS A 113 -22.05 -9.85 9.84
C HIS A 113 -20.62 -10.21 10.22
N VAL A 114 -19.63 -9.76 9.44
CA VAL A 114 -18.22 -9.98 9.75
C VAL A 114 -17.82 -9.25 11.05
N ALA A 115 -18.29 -8.02 11.25
CA ALA A 115 -18.06 -7.28 12.48
C ALA A 115 -18.68 -7.98 13.70
N ARG A 116 -19.89 -8.55 13.54
CA ARG A 116 -20.55 -9.34 14.59
C ARG A 116 -19.76 -10.60 14.91
N PHE A 117 -19.28 -11.33 13.92
CA PHE A 117 -18.42 -12.50 14.14
C PHE A 117 -17.11 -12.15 14.87
N TRP A 118 -16.50 -11.02 14.48
CA TRP A 118 -15.26 -10.54 15.10
C TRP A 118 -15.46 -10.29 16.60
N TRP A 119 -16.46 -9.49 16.96
CA TRP A 119 -16.71 -9.11 18.36
C TRP A 119 -17.52 -10.13 19.16
N GLY A 120 -18.34 -10.96 18.52
CA GLY A 120 -19.33 -11.84 19.15
C GLY A 120 -18.82 -13.22 19.55
N ASP A 121 -19.75 -13.99 20.10
CA ASP A 121 -19.63 -15.42 20.39
C ASP A 121 -20.86 -16.19 19.84
N ASN A 122 -20.87 -17.52 20.03
CA ASN A 122 -21.87 -18.42 19.45
C ASN A 122 -23.29 -18.31 20.05
N GLU A 123 -23.49 -17.55 21.14
CA GLU A 123 -24.75 -17.55 21.90
C GLU A 123 -25.76 -16.50 21.38
N GLY A 124 -25.50 -15.89 20.23
CA GLY A 124 -26.42 -14.92 19.63
C GLY A 124 -26.48 -13.56 20.35
N HIS A 125 -25.79 -13.42 21.49
CA HIS A 125 -25.69 -12.17 22.22
C HIS A 125 -24.69 -11.21 21.56
N SER A 126 -25.09 -9.95 21.37
CA SER A 126 -24.20 -8.92 20.86
C SER A 126 -23.20 -8.52 21.96
N ARG A 127 -21.97 -9.04 21.89
CA ARG A 127 -20.87 -8.52 22.72
C ARG A 127 -20.58 -7.04 22.46
N VAL A 128 -19.94 -6.41 23.44
CA VAL A 128 -19.48 -5.03 23.37
C VAL A 128 -18.58 -4.82 22.15
N ARG A 129 -18.93 -3.83 21.32
CA ARG A 129 -18.09 -3.41 20.19
C ARG A 129 -17.10 -2.38 20.67
N TRP A 130 -15.87 -2.83 20.95
CA TRP A 130 -14.81 -1.97 21.48
C TRP A 130 -14.31 -0.96 20.46
N MET A 131 -14.24 -1.35 19.19
CA MET A 131 -13.83 -0.49 18.09
C MET A 131 -14.78 -0.62 16.89
N ALA A 132 -15.00 0.48 16.19
CA ALA A 132 -15.85 0.49 15.00
C ALA A 132 -15.23 -0.34 13.87
N TRP A 133 -16.07 -1.00 13.06
CA TRP A 133 -15.60 -1.83 11.93
C TRP A 133 -14.68 -1.06 10.98
N ARG A 134 -15.01 0.20 10.69
CA ARG A 134 -14.15 1.08 9.88
C ARG A 134 -12.73 1.18 10.43
N ASP A 135 -12.55 1.31 11.74
CA ASP A 135 -11.24 1.49 12.34
C ASP A 135 -10.43 0.18 12.33
N LEU A 136 -11.11 -0.97 12.46
CA LEU A 136 -10.49 -2.29 12.25
C LEU A 136 -10.03 -2.48 10.79
N CYS A 137 -10.73 -1.89 9.82
CA CYS A 137 -10.36 -1.93 8.40
C CYS A 137 -9.16 -1.03 8.04
N ARG A 138 -8.66 -0.20 8.96
CA ARG A 138 -7.40 0.55 8.74
C ARG A 138 -6.25 -0.43 8.57
N SER A 139 -5.20 0.00 7.87
CA SER A 139 -4.00 -0.83 7.77
C SER A 139 -3.39 -1.07 9.15
N LYS A 140 -2.65 -2.18 9.31
CA LYS A 140 -1.89 -2.45 10.54
C LYS A 140 -0.92 -1.32 10.90
N HIS A 141 -0.36 -0.66 9.89
CA HIS A 141 0.52 0.51 10.03
C HIS A 141 -0.21 1.79 10.46
N GLU A 142 -1.54 1.78 10.48
CA GLU A 142 -2.38 2.87 10.95
C GLU A 142 -3.18 2.47 12.21
N GLY A 143 -2.80 1.39 12.88
CA GLY A 143 -3.46 0.93 14.11
C GLY A 143 -4.74 0.12 13.93
N GLY A 144 -5.12 -0.23 12.69
CA GLY A 144 -6.18 -1.21 12.44
C GLY A 144 -5.65 -2.65 12.34
N LEU A 145 -6.47 -3.56 11.83
CA LEU A 145 -6.10 -4.96 11.58
C LEU A 145 -5.98 -5.30 10.09
N GLY A 146 -6.28 -4.34 9.21
CA GLY A 146 -6.21 -4.52 7.77
C GLY A 146 -7.35 -5.37 7.21
N PHE A 147 -8.51 -5.40 7.87
CA PHE A 147 -9.74 -5.90 7.24
C PHE A 147 -10.17 -4.99 6.09
N ARG A 148 -11.05 -5.48 5.22
CA ARG A 148 -11.52 -4.73 4.06
C ARG A 148 -13.02 -4.51 4.13
N ARG A 149 -13.45 -3.26 3.91
CA ARG A 149 -14.86 -2.96 3.70
C ARG A 149 -15.30 -3.44 2.33
N PHE A 150 -16.43 -4.12 2.24
CA PHE A 150 -16.88 -4.73 0.99
C PHE A 150 -17.14 -3.70 -0.13
N GLU A 151 -17.63 -2.51 0.21
CA GLU A 151 -17.88 -1.41 -0.74
C GLU A 151 -16.62 -0.99 -1.50
N HIS A 152 -15.59 -0.54 -0.78
CA HIS A 152 -14.32 -0.10 -1.38
C HIS A 152 -13.58 -1.26 -2.04
N PHE A 153 -13.71 -2.47 -1.50
CA PHE A 153 -13.06 -3.65 -2.08
C PHE A 153 -13.70 -4.04 -3.41
N ASN A 154 -15.03 -3.98 -3.51
CA ASN A 154 -15.76 -4.18 -4.74
C ASN A 154 -15.38 -3.13 -5.80
N GLN A 155 -15.31 -1.86 -5.43
CA GLN A 155 -14.88 -0.81 -6.37
C GLN A 155 -13.45 -1.04 -6.89
N ALA A 156 -12.52 -1.40 -6.00
CA ALA A 156 -11.13 -1.67 -6.37
C ALA A 156 -10.98 -2.90 -7.29
N LEU A 157 -11.80 -3.94 -7.10
CA LEU A 157 -11.85 -5.10 -7.99
C LEU A 157 -12.39 -4.73 -9.37
N LEU A 158 -13.43 -3.91 -9.44
CA LEU A 158 -14.01 -3.44 -10.71
C LEU A 158 -13.06 -2.50 -11.46
N ALA A 159 -12.28 -1.68 -10.74
CA ALA A 159 -11.23 -0.85 -11.33
C ALA A 159 -10.16 -1.70 -12.06
N LYS A 160 -9.90 -2.93 -11.60
CA LYS A 160 -9.02 -3.87 -12.30
C LYS A 160 -9.53 -4.23 -13.69
N ILE A 161 -10.84 -4.39 -13.87
CA ILE A 161 -11.44 -4.62 -15.19
C ILE A 161 -11.25 -3.39 -16.07
N GLY A 162 -11.55 -2.20 -15.53
CA GLY A 162 -11.37 -0.94 -16.26
C GLY A 162 -9.92 -0.76 -16.74
N ARG A 163 -8.93 -1.08 -15.90
CA ARG A 163 -7.53 -1.08 -16.32
C ARG A 163 -7.26 -2.07 -17.44
N ARG A 164 -7.79 -3.29 -17.37
CA ARG A 164 -7.60 -4.29 -18.43
C ARG A 164 -8.13 -3.81 -19.77
N ILE A 165 -9.27 -3.11 -19.79
CA ILE A 165 -9.83 -2.52 -21.01
C ILE A 165 -8.87 -1.47 -21.62
N ILE A 166 -8.18 -0.69 -20.79
CA ILE A 166 -7.22 0.33 -21.23
C ILE A 166 -5.91 -0.32 -21.73
N MET A 167 -5.36 -1.27 -20.97
CA MET A 167 -4.02 -1.82 -21.21
C MET A 167 -4.00 -2.96 -22.22
N GLU A 168 -5.11 -3.67 -22.41
CA GLU A 168 -5.24 -4.82 -23.32
C GLU A 168 -6.39 -4.58 -24.32
N PRO A 169 -6.28 -3.57 -25.21
CA PRO A 169 -7.36 -3.20 -26.14
C PRO A 169 -7.69 -4.30 -27.15
N SER A 170 -6.76 -5.22 -27.41
CA SER A 170 -6.95 -6.40 -28.26
C SER A 170 -7.66 -7.56 -27.56
N SER A 171 -7.85 -7.51 -26.23
CA SER A 171 -8.59 -8.54 -25.52
C SER A 171 -10.06 -8.59 -25.96
N LEU A 172 -10.66 -9.79 -26.01
CA LEU A 172 -12.08 -9.94 -26.34
C LEU A 172 -12.98 -9.08 -25.44
N LEU A 173 -12.62 -8.98 -24.16
CA LEU A 173 -13.30 -8.09 -23.20
C LEU A 173 -13.29 -6.64 -23.71
N ALA A 174 -12.12 -6.08 -24.03
CA ALA A 174 -12.01 -4.70 -24.48
C ALA A 174 -12.74 -4.47 -25.81
N GLN A 175 -12.60 -5.38 -26.76
CA GLN A 175 -13.24 -5.29 -28.09
C GLN A 175 -14.77 -5.31 -27.99
N VAL A 176 -15.34 -6.23 -27.21
CA VAL A 176 -16.80 -6.33 -27.02
C VAL A 176 -17.35 -5.09 -26.33
N TYR A 177 -16.70 -4.61 -25.27
CA TYR A 177 -17.17 -3.42 -24.56
C TYR A 177 -16.99 -2.13 -25.39
N LYS A 178 -15.90 -2.02 -26.16
CA LYS A 178 -15.69 -0.90 -27.09
C LYS A 178 -16.79 -0.86 -28.13
N GLY A 179 -17.01 -1.96 -28.87
CA GLY A 179 -18.03 -2.03 -29.91
C GLY A 179 -19.43 -1.71 -29.40
N LYS A 180 -19.77 -2.18 -28.19
CA LYS A 180 -21.11 -1.97 -27.62
C LYS A 180 -21.34 -0.61 -26.95
N TYR A 181 -20.37 -0.09 -26.21
CA TYR A 181 -20.60 1.05 -25.31
C TYR A 181 -19.82 2.32 -25.67
N PHE A 182 -18.69 2.21 -26.38
CA PHE A 182 -17.87 3.36 -26.77
C PHE A 182 -17.19 3.14 -28.14
N PRO A 183 -17.95 2.87 -29.21
CA PRO A 183 -17.38 2.45 -30.50
C PRO A 183 -16.46 3.50 -31.12
N SER A 184 -16.84 4.78 -31.02
CA SER A 184 -16.10 5.93 -31.57
C SER A 184 -15.32 6.72 -30.51
N GLY A 185 -15.26 6.24 -29.27
CA GLY A 185 -14.68 6.99 -28.15
C GLY A 185 -13.61 6.22 -27.37
N HIS A 186 -13.19 6.81 -26.26
CA HIS A 186 -12.26 6.20 -25.32
C HIS A 186 -12.99 5.70 -24.09
N PHE A 187 -12.45 4.66 -23.46
CA PHE A 187 -13.05 4.06 -22.26
C PHE A 187 -13.22 5.06 -21.11
N LEU A 188 -12.22 5.92 -20.88
CA LEU A 188 -12.26 6.92 -19.79
C LEU A 188 -13.40 7.93 -20.01
N SER A 189 -13.59 8.43 -21.22
CA SER A 189 -14.65 9.39 -21.54
C SER A 189 -16.04 8.77 -21.76
N ALA A 190 -16.16 7.43 -21.72
CA ALA A 190 -17.40 6.74 -22.03
C ALA A 190 -18.51 7.04 -21.00
N LYS A 191 -19.71 7.39 -21.45
CA LYS A 191 -20.85 7.65 -20.55
C LYS A 191 -21.85 6.50 -20.57
N ALA A 192 -22.61 6.37 -19.49
CA ALA A 192 -23.76 5.48 -19.48
C ALA A 192 -24.83 6.03 -20.45
N ARG A 193 -25.14 5.29 -21.51
CA ARG A 193 -26.29 5.57 -22.40
C ARG A 193 -27.60 5.14 -21.72
N SER A 194 -28.74 5.40 -22.34
CA SER A 194 -30.05 4.94 -21.85
C SER A 194 -30.07 3.41 -21.66
N ARG A 195 -30.54 2.95 -20.50
CA ARG A 195 -30.64 1.52 -20.10
C ARG A 195 -29.33 0.72 -20.24
N PRO A 196 -28.22 1.12 -19.59
CA PRO A 196 -26.98 0.36 -19.65
C PRO A 196 -27.12 -0.97 -18.90
N SER A 197 -26.37 -1.99 -19.32
CA SER A 197 -26.30 -3.23 -18.55
C SER A 197 -25.69 -2.99 -17.17
N TRP A 198 -26.08 -3.81 -16.18
CA TRP A 198 -25.48 -3.73 -14.84
C TRP A 198 -23.97 -3.98 -14.86
N GLY A 199 -23.50 -4.90 -15.71
CA GLY A 199 -22.07 -5.13 -15.91
C GLY A 199 -21.34 -3.88 -16.38
N TRP A 200 -21.91 -3.13 -17.33
CA TRP A 200 -21.33 -1.86 -17.78
C TRP A 200 -21.31 -0.81 -16.67
N GLN A 201 -22.42 -0.65 -15.94
CA GLN A 201 -22.46 0.27 -14.78
C GLN A 201 -21.44 -0.13 -13.69
N SER A 202 -21.16 -1.42 -13.55
CA SER A 202 -20.16 -1.93 -12.61
C SER A 202 -18.74 -1.55 -13.05
N ILE A 203 -18.44 -1.67 -14.35
CA ILE A 203 -17.16 -1.25 -14.92
C ILE A 203 -16.99 0.26 -14.79
N LEU A 204 -18.02 1.07 -15.08
CA LEU A 204 -17.97 2.53 -14.89
C LEU A 204 -17.70 2.90 -13.42
N TYR A 205 -18.34 2.21 -12.47
CA TYR A 205 -18.10 2.44 -11.04
C TYR A 205 -16.64 2.17 -10.63
N GLY A 206 -16.00 1.15 -11.22
CA GLY A 206 -14.57 0.89 -11.06
C GLY A 206 -13.69 1.92 -11.78
N ARG A 207 -14.08 2.34 -12.98
CA ARG A 207 -13.40 3.37 -13.77
C ARG A 207 -13.32 4.70 -13.02
N ASP A 208 -14.40 5.11 -12.35
CA ASP A 208 -14.41 6.36 -11.58
C ASP A 208 -13.31 6.38 -10.49
N LEU A 209 -13.01 5.22 -9.88
CA LEU A 209 -11.88 5.10 -8.95
C LEU A 209 -10.54 5.05 -9.69
N LEU A 210 -10.51 4.39 -10.84
CA LEU A 210 -9.33 4.26 -11.69
C LEU A 210 -8.84 5.65 -12.16
N GLU A 211 -9.74 6.51 -12.63
CA GLU A 211 -9.46 7.89 -13.06
C GLU A 211 -8.77 8.70 -11.96
N MET A 212 -9.20 8.55 -10.70
CA MET A 212 -8.60 9.25 -9.56
C MET A 212 -7.18 8.75 -9.22
N GLY A 213 -6.78 7.59 -9.73
CA GLY A 213 -5.48 6.98 -9.46
C GLY A 213 -4.56 6.87 -10.67
N LEU A 214 -5.06 7.14 -11.88
CA LEU A 214 -4.26 7.20 -13.10
C LEU A 214 -3.50 8.51 -13.17
N ARG A 215 -2.30 8.46 -13.74
CA ARG A 215 -1.49 9.63 -14.06
C ARG A 215 -0.81 9.42 -15.41
N TRP A 216 -0.70 10.46 -16.21
CA TRP A 216 0.14 10.45 -17.40
C TRP A 216 1.61 10.53 -17.00
N GLN A 217 2.39 9.58 -17.48
CA GLN A 217 3.82 9.70 -17.64
C GLN A 217 4.08 10.42 -18.96
N ILE A 218 4.74 11.57 -18.88
CA ILE A 218 5.03 12.42 -20.03
C ILE A 218 6.26 11.89 -20.78
N GLY A 219 6.07 11.58 -22.05
CA GLY A 219 7.14 11.38 -23.03
C GLY A 219 7.29 12.65 -23.85
N ASN A 220 6.66 12.68 -25.02
CA ASN A 220 6.66 13.83 -25.93
C ASN A 220 5.59 14.89 -25.60
N GLY A 221 4.69 14.62 -24.66
CA GLY A 221 3.67 15.56 -24.18
C GLY A 221 2.53 15.81 -25.16
N ARG A 222 2.40 15.05 -26.25
CA ARG A 222 1.40 15.29 -27.30
C ARG A 222 0.02 14.70 -27.00
N SER A 223 -0.06 13.74 -26.08
CA SER A 223 -1.32 13.02 -25.76
C SER A 223 -1.97 13.53 -24.48
N ALA A 224 -1.18 14.09 -23.56
CA ALA A 224 -1.69 14.68 -22.33
C ALA A 224 -2.10 16.14 -22.56
N SER A 225 -3.33 16.48 -22.19
CA SER A 225 -3.74 17.87 -22.10
C SER A 225 -3.11 18.55 -20.89
N LEU A 226 -2.76 19.82 -21.02
CA LEU A 226 -1.98 20.55 -20.05
C LEU A 226 -2.78 20.77 -18.75
N LEU A 227 -4.06 21.10 -18.85
CA LEU A 227 -4.90 21.50 -17.71
C LEU A 227 -5.81 20.39 -17.19
N ARG A 228 -6.37 19.55 -18.09
CA ARG A 228 -7.37 18.54 -17.70
C ARG A 228 -6.79 17.17 -17.40
N SER A 229 -5.59 16.87 -17.90
CA SER A 229 -4.99 15.55 -17.69
C SER A 229 -4.25 15.49 -16.36
N PRO A 230 -4.35 14.38 -15.59
CA PRO A 230 -3.57 14.22 -14.38
C PRO A 230 -2.14 13.82 -14.74
N TRP A 231 -1.21 14.76 -14.92
CA TRP A 231 0.19 14.45 -15.27
C TRP A 231 1.21 14.96 -14.23
N ILE A 232 0.84 15.95 -13.43
CA ILE A 232 1.72 16.59 -12.44
C ILE A 232 1.75 15.77 -11.13
N PRO A 233 2.92 15.31 -10.65
CA PRO A 233 3.06 14.63 -9.37
C PRO A 233 2.50 15.45 -8.20
N GLN A 234 1.90 14.78 -7.22
CA GLN A 234 1.36 15.39 -5.99
C GLN A 234 0.15 16.32 -6.20
N MET A 235 -0.34 16.48 -7.43
CA MET A 235 -1.49 17.32 -7.81
C MET A 235 -2.61 16.51 -8.50
N GLN A 236 -2.77 15.23 -8.15
CA GLN A 236 -3.78 14.35 -8.76
C GLN A 236 -5.22 14.73 -8.36
N LEU A 237 -5.39 15.24 -7.15
CA LEU A 237 -6.70 15.55 -6.56
C LEU A 237 -6.94 17.06 -6.42
N ASP A 238 -5.89 17.85 -6.65
CA ASP A 238 -5.88 19.30 -6.52
C ASP A 238 -5.46 19.85 -7.88
N PRO A 239 -6.34 20.52 -8.64
CA PRO A 239 -6.04 20.96 -10.00
C PRO A 239 -4.88 21.96 -10.01
N PRO A 240 -4.04 21.97 -11.06
CA PRO A 240 -2.95 22.94 -11.18
C PRO A 240 -3.52 24.36 -11.20
N ARG A 241 -2.89 25.28 -10.46
CA ARG A 241 -3.24 26.69 -10.53
C ARG A 241 -2.49 27.32 -11.70
N TYR A 242 -3.23 27.93 -12.60
CA TYR A 242 -2.69 28.54 -13.82
C TYR A 242 -3.12 30.01 -13.94
N ASN A 243 -2.42 30.76 -14.77
CA ASN A 243 -2.71 32.16 -15.06
C ASN A 243 -3.76 32.27 -16.17
N PRO A 244 -5.01 32.66 -15.86
CA PRO A 244 -6.10 32.73 -16.83
C PRO A 244 -5.94 33.86 -17.85
N LEU A 245 -5.07 34.85 -17.59
CA LEU A 245 -4.79 35.93 -18.54
C LEU A 245 -3.92 35.48 -19.71
N VAL A 246 -3.18 34.38 -19.54
CA VAL A 246 -2.22 33.86 -20.53
C VAL A 246 -2.79 32.65 -21.26
N LEU A 247 -3.62 31.85 -20.58
CA LEU A 247 -4.36 30.73 -21.15
C LEU A 247 -5.83 31.15 -21.26
N PRO A 248 -6.32 31.55 -22.46
CA PRO A 248 -7.69 32.05 -22.62
C PRO A 248 -8.73 31.01 -22.23
N GLU A 249 -9.88 31.47 -21.72
CA GLU A 249 -11.00 30.60 -21.33
C GLU A 249 -11.44 29.73 -22.52
N GLY A 250 -11.23 28.42 -22.40
CA GLY A 250 -11.57 27.42 -23.42
C GLY A 250 -10.39 26.75 -24.11
N GLY A 251 -9.18 27.31 -24.00
CA GLY A 251 -7.95 26.67 -24.48
C GLY A 251 -7.40 25.65 -23.49
N ASP A 252 -7.12 24.43 -23.95
CA ASP A 252 -6.37 23.42 -23.18
C ASP A 252 -5.25 22.87 -24.08
N PRO A 253 -4.08 23.53 -24.14
CA PRO A 253 -2.97 23.08 -24.96
C PRO A 253 -2.48 21.71 -24.49
N VAL A 254 -1.65 21.05 -25.30
CA VAL A 254 -0.99 19.80 -24.89
C VAL A 254 0.27 20.10 -24.06
N VAL A 255 0.70 19.13 -23.25
CA VAL A 255 1.91 19.27 -22.41
C VAL A 255 3.17 19.57 -23.24
N ALA A 256 3.21 19.15 -24.51
CA ALA A 256 4.31 19.45 -25.43
C ALA A 256 4.60 20.95 -25.57
N GLU A 257 3.62 21.84 -25.35
CA GLU A 257 3.81 23.28 -25.45
C GLU A 257 4.77 23.85 -24.41
N VAL A 258 4.90 23.20 -23.25
CA VAL A 258 5.80 23.61 -22.18
C VAL A 258 7.12 22.82 -22.19
N ILE A 259 7.36 22.01 -23.22
CA ILE A 259 8.63 21.31 -23.48
C ILE A 259 9.46 22.12 -24.48
N CYS A 260 10.78 22.21 -24.27
CA CYS A 260 11.68 22.92 -25.18
C CYS A 260 11.72 22.25 -26.58
N ARG A 261 11.72 23.04 -27.66
CA ARG A 261 11.68 22.57 -29.07
C ARG A 261 12.90 21.73 -29.51
N GLY A 262 13.97 21.68 -28.70
CA GLY A 262 15.14 20.79 -28.88
C GLY A 262 15.12 19.51 -28.04
N GLY A 263 14.06 19.25 -27.28
CA GLY A 263 13.92 18.08 -26.40
C GLY A 263 14.65 18.21 -25.06
N GLY A 264 14.45 17.23 -24.16
CA GLY A 264 15.26 17.01 -22.96
C GLY A 264 15.06 17.95 -21.77
N GLY A 265 14.15 18.93 -21.84
CA GLY A 265 13.91 19.86 -20.73
C GLY A 265 12.62 20.67 -20.83
N TRP A 266 12.18 21.20 -19.68
CA TRP A 266 11.02 22.07 -19.56
C TRP A 266 11.34 23.52 -19.97
N CYS A 267 10.37 24.23 -20.54
CA CYS A 267 10.50 25.63 -20.91
C CYS A 267 10.20 26.54 -19.70
N ASP A 268 11.25 26.95 -18.98
CA ASP A 268 11.13 27.71 -17.73
C ASP A 268 10.36 29.03 -17.87
N SER A 269 10.53 29.74 -18.98
CA SER A 269 9.80 30.99 -19.25
C SER A 269 8.30 30.75 -19.40
N LYS A 270 7.89 29.77 -20.22
CA LYS A 270 6.48 29.40 -20.38
C LYS A 270 5.88 28.89 -19.09
N LEU A 271 6.57 28.01 -18.35
CA LEU A 271 6.09 27.51 -17.07
C LEU A 271 5.82 28.65 -16.08
N SER A 272 6.78 29.55 -15.91
CA SER A 272 6.68 30.66 -14.95
C SER A 272 5.59 31.67 -15.32
N GLN A 273 5.28 31.80 -16.62
CA GLN A 273 4.20 32.64 -17.11
C GLN A 273 2.81 31.99 -16.91
N TRP A 274 2.73 30.66 -17.06
CA TRP A 274 1.46 29.92 -17.15
C TRP A 274 1.01 29.35 -15.80
N PHE A 275 1.93 29.05 -14.89
CA PHE A 275 1.63 28.37 -13.62
C PHE A 275 2.20 29.11 -12.42
N ASP A 276 1.59 28.87 -11.25
CA ASP A 276 2.14 29.38 -10.00
C ASP A 276 3.47 28.68 -9.62
N PRO A 277 4.31 29.29 -8.76
CA PRO A 277 5.62 28.74 -8.42
C PRO A 277 5.59 27.30 -7.85
N LEU A 278 4.53 26.91 -7.13
CA LEU A 278 4.41 25.57 -6.58
C LEU A 278 4.16 24.54 -7.68
N THR A 279 3.23 24.83 -8.59
CA THR A 279 2.96 23.97 -9.76
C THR A 279 4.21 23.83 -10.64
N CYS A 280 4.91 24.95 -10.92
CA CYS A 280 6.19 24.94 -11.63
C CYS A 280 7.21 24.00 -10.97
N ARG A 281 7.34 24.05 -9.64
CA ARG A 281 8.25 23.17 -8.90
C ARG A 281 7.89 21.70 -9.10
N HIS A 282 6.62 21.34 -9.02
CA HIS A 282 6.18 19.96 -9.25
C HIS A 282 6.41 19.49 -10.69
N ILE A 283 6.15 20.34 -11.69
CA ILE A 283 6.41 20.01 -13.10
C ILE A 283 7.89 19.72 -13.32
N LYS A 284 8.79 20.55 -12.79
CA LYS A 284 10.24 20.37 -12.93
C LYS A 284 10.78 19.10 -12.27
N THR A 285 10.01 18.46 -11.37
CA THR A 285 10.39 17.16 -10.80
C THR A 285 10.19 15.98 -11.77
N ILE A 286 9.43 16.18 -12.85
CA ILE A 286 9.15 15.15 -13.84
C ILE A 286 10.34 15.06 -14.79
N PRO A 287 11.07 13.94 -14.81
CA PRO A 287 12.15 13.76 -15.77
C PRO A 287 11.57 13.49 -17.15
N LEU A 288 12.07 14.22 -18.15
CA LEU A 288 11.71 14.03 -19.55
C LEU A 288 12.71 13.08 -20.25
N PRO A 289 12.24 12.20 -21.15
CA PRO A 289 13.13 11.47 -22.03
C PRO A 289 13.80 12.44 -23.03
N ARG A 290 15.05 12.12 -23.41
CA ARG A 290 15.78 12.70 -24.54
C ARG A 290 15.27 12.16 -25.87
N GLN A 291 14.85 10.90 -25.91
CA GLN A 291 14.28 10.24 -27.07
C GLN A 291 12.78 10.55 -27.20
N ASN A 292 12.28 10.61 -28.42
CA ASN A 292 10.86 10.80 -28.68
C ASN A 292 10.08 9.54 -28.29
N GLN A 293 9.47 9.55 -27.10
CA GLN A 293 8.61 8.49 -26.58
C GLN A 293 7.17 8.98 -26.47
N GLU A 294 6.19 8.10 -26.68
CA GLU A 294 4.78 8.42 -26.46
C GLU A 294 4.44 8.56 -24.98
N ASP A 295 3.46 9.42 -24.66
CA ASP A 295 2.92 9.52 -23.31
C ASP A 295 2.18 8.24 -22.92
N ARG A 296 2.24 7.85 -21.65
CA ARG A 296 1.59 6.61 -21.16
C ARG A 296 0.80 6.84 -19.88
N LEU A 297 -0.28 6.08 -19.72
CA LEU A 297 -1.03 6.05 -18.46
C LEU A 297 -0.41 5.07 -17.47
N ILE A 298 -0.07 5.55 -16.29
CA ILE A 298 0.48 4.77 -15.18
C ILE A 298 -0.42 4.85 -13.94
N TRP A 299 -0.27 3.91 -13.02
CA TRP A 299 -0.98 3.94 -11.75
C TRP A 299 -0.19 4.72 -10.69
N HIS A 300 -0.66 5.89 -10.28
CA HIS A 300 0.11 6.76 -9.39
C HIS A 300 0.26 6.24 -7.95
N ASN A 301 -0.64 5.37 -7.49
CA ASN A 301 -0.70 4.94 -6.08
C ASN A 301 0.28 3.80 -5.74
N THR A 302 1.24 3.50 -6.61
CA THR A 302 2.38 2.61 -6.33
C THR A 302 3.67 3.21 -6.92
N ARG A 303 4.82 2.83 -6.35
CA ARG A 303 6.12 3.37 -6.78
C ARG A 303 6.56 2.83 -8.13
N ASP A 304 6.25 1.57 -8.40
CA ASP A 304 6.46 0.91 -9.69
C ASP A 304 5.39 1.29 -10.73
N GLY A 305 4.44 2.13 -10.34
CA GLY A 305 3.23 2.55 -11.04
C GLY A 305 2.38 1.43 -11.67
N VAL A 306 2.51 0.21 -11.15
CA VAL A 306 1.66 -0.94 -11.47
C VAL A 306 0.40 -0.91 -10.62
N PHE A 307 -0.76 -1.05 -11.26
CA PHE A 307 -2.02 -1.15 -10.55
C PHE A 307 -2.09 -2.43 -9.71
N SER A 308 -2.57 -2.29 -8.47
CA SER A 308 -2.99 -3.42 -7.67
C SER A 308 -4.34 -3.14 -7.02
N VAL A 309 -5.15 -4.18 -6.82
CA VAL A 309 -6.42 -4.05 -6.09
C VAL A 309 -6.17 -3.52 -4.66
N LYS A 310 -5.01 -3.85 -4.07
CA LYS A 310 -4.60 -3.34 -2.75
C LYS A 310 -4.43 -1.82 -2.77
N SER A 311 -3.66 -1.27 -3.72
CA SER A 311 -3.44 0.18 -3.83
C SER A 311 -4.71 0.93 -4.23
N ALA A 312 -5.54 0.37 -5.11
CA ALA A 312 -6.85 0.93 -5.44
C ALA A 312 -7.81 0.96 -4.24
N TYR A 313 -7.83 -0.10 -3.42
CA TYR A 313 -8.60 -0.10 -2.17
C TYR A 313 -8.15 1.02 -1.21
N HIS A 314 -6.84 1.20 -1.04
CA HIS A 314 -6.31 2.27 -0.19
C HIS A 314 -6.66 3.67 -0.72
N LEU A 315 -6.65 3.87 -2.04
CA LEU A 315 -7.12 5.11 -2.66
C LEU A 315 -8.61 5.34 -2.37
N ALA A 316 -9.45 4.32 -2.54
CA ALA A 316 -10.89 4.45 -2.29
C ALA A 316 -11.18 4.85 -0.82
N VAL A 317 -10.44 4.27 0.12
CA VAL A 317 -10.51 4.63 1.55
C VAL A 317 -10.00 6.05 1.82
N SER A 318 -8.92 6.48 1.17
CA SER A 318 -8.36 7.83 1.37
C SER A 318 -9.28 8.93 0.82
N LEU A 319 -9.95 8.68 -0.30
CA LEU A 319 -10.97 9.58 -0.86
C LEU A 319 -12.16 9.75 0.08
N ASP A 320 -12.62 8.66 0.71
CA ASP A 320 -13.69 8.73 1.71
C ASP A 320 -13.27 9.50 2.98
N ARG A 321 -11.99 9.40 3.38
CA ARG A 321 -11.41 10.24 4.46
C ARG A 321 -11.43 11.72 4.11
N ARG A 322 -10.98 12.09 2.91
CA ARG A 322 -11.00 13.50 2.44
C ARG A 322 -12.41 14.10 2.45
N LYS A 323 -13.42 13.31 2.10
CA LYS A 323 -14.85 13.73 2.11
C LYS A 323 -15.45 13.86 3.52
N GLY A 324 -14.64 13.78 4.59
CA GLY A 324 -15.09 13.87 5.98
C GLY A 324 -15.91 12.67 6.46
N ARG A 325 -16.13 11.65 5.61
CA ARG A 325 -16.88 10.43 5.95
C ARG A 325 -16.11 9.47 6.84
N TRP A 326 -14.81 9.73 7.04
CA TRP A 326 -13.92 8.96 7.91
C TRP A 326 -13.03 9.89 8.72
N LYS A 327 -13.43 10.16 9.96
CA LYS A 327 -12.59 10.83 10.98
C LYS A 327 -11.81 9.77 11.75
N SER A 328 -10.49 9.92 11.84
CA SER A 328 -9.63 8.98 12.59
C SER A 328 -9.86 9.13 14.10
N SER A 329 -10.07 8.01 14.80
CA SER A 329 -10.17 7.97 16.27
C SER A 329 -8.82 7.89 16.97
N VAL A 330 -7.75 7.49 16.26
CA VAL A 330 -6.40 7.32 16.82
C VAL A 330 -5.43 8.18 16.01
N SER A 331 -5.16 9.38 16.54
CA SER A 331 -4.35 10.42 15.90
C SER A 331 -2.98 10.63 16.57
N TRP A 332 -2.70 9.98 17.70
CA TRP A 332 -1.54 10.32 18.53
C TRP A 332 -0.29 9.47 18.25
N MET A 333 -0.42 8.32 17.57
CA MET A 333 0.68 7.42 17.24
C MET A 333 1.04 7.47 15.75
N ASP A 334 2.33 7.53 15.46
CA ASP A 334 2.85 7.60 14.10
C ASP A 334 2.91 6.22 13.42
N LYS A 335 3.05 6.21 12.09
CA LYS A 335 3.07 5.00 11.28
C LYS A 335 4.25 4.06 11.61
N THR A 336 5.40 4.61 12.00
CA THR A 336 6.60 3.81 12.26
C THR A 336 6.47 3.00 13.53
N SER A 337 5.83 3.55 14.57
CA SER A 337 5.53 2.83 15.81
C SER A 337 4.69 1.57 15.54
N TRP A 338 3.64 1.70 14.72
CA TRP A 338 2.82 0.53 14.35
C TRP A 338 3.60 -0.52 13.56
N ILE A 339 4.42 -0.11 12.58
CA ILE A 339 5.29 -1.03 11.82
C ILE A 339 6.17 -1.82 12.80
N ARG A 340 6.86 -1.12 13.70
CA ARG A 340 7.73 -1.72 14.71
C ARG A 340 7.00 -2.74 15.58
N LEU A 341 5.80 -2.43 16.09
CA LEU A 341 5.02 -3.38 16.91
C LEU A 341 4.75 -4.69 16.17
N TRP A 342 4.31 -4.60 14.91
CA TRP A 342 3.95 -5.79 14.15
C TRP A 342 5.18 -6.60 13.70
N ASP A 343 6.33 -5.95 13.52
CA ASP A 343 7.61 -6.58 13.21
C ASP A 343 8.37 -7.08 14.46
N ALA A 344 7.94 -6.67 15.66
CA ALA A 344 8.59 -7.08 16.92
C ALA A 344 8.63 -8.60 17.08
N ASN A 345 9.67 -9.12 17.71
CA ASN A 345 9.77 -10.56 18.03
C ASN A 345 8.91 -10.91 19.26
N LEU A 346 7.58 -10.85 19.08
CA LEU A 346 6.59 -11.18 20.09
C LEU A 346 5.60 -12.21 19.53
N PRO A 347 5.15 -13.20 20.32
CA PRO A 347 4.03 -14.06 19.98
C PRO A 347 2.81 -13.25 19.48
N PRO A 348 2.09 -13.70 18.43
CA PRO A 348 0.98 -12.95 17.85
C PRO A 348 -0.09 -12.53 18.87
N LYS A 349 -0.35 -13.37 19.87
CA LYS A 349 -1.28 -13.09 20.98
C LYS A 349 -0.87 -11.84 21.77
N LEU A 350 0.42 -11.63 22.02
CA LEU A 350 0.94 -10.49 22.76
C LEU A 350 0.94 -9.22 21.90
N LYS A 351 1.22 -9.33 20.60
CA LYS A 351 1.06 -8.21 19.67
C LYS A 351 -0.36 -7.67 19.66
N VAL A 352 -1.36 -8.56 19.62
CA VAL A 352 -2.78 -8.18 19.70
C VAL A 352 -3.09 -7.54 21.06
N PHE A 353 -2.57 -8.08 22.15
CA PHE A 353 -2.76 -7.50 23.48
C PHE A 353 -2.21 -6.06 23.57
N ILE A 354 -0.98 -5.83 23.12
CA ILE A 354 -0.39 -4.49 23.07
C ILE A 354 -1.21 -3.58 22.14
N TRP A 355 -1.62 -4.07 20.97
CA TRP A 355 -2.52 -3.35 20.08
C TRP A 355 -3.85 -2.94 20.76
N GLN A 356 -4.42 -3.78 21.63
CA GLN A 356 -5.61 -3.44 22.42
C GLN A 356 -5.34 -2.32 23.44
N ILE A 357 -4.21 -2.36 24.13
CA ILE A 357 -3.78 -1.29 25.05
C ILE A 357 -3.62 0.03 24.29
N LEU A 358 -2.90 0.01 23.17
CA LEU A 358 -2.63 1.22 22.36
C LEU A 358 -3.90 1.87 21.81
N ASN A 359 -4.90 1.05 21.48
CA ASN A 359 -6.19 1.52 20.99
C ASN A 359 -7.20 1.82 22.12
N ARG A 360 -6.83 1.61 23.39
CA ARG A 360 -7.70 1.79 24.57
C ARG A 360 -8.99 0.96 24.52
N ILE A 361 -8.87 -0.29 24.11
CA ILE A 361 -10.02 -1.19 23.91
C ILE A 361 -10.01 -2.41 24.85
N LEU A 362 -9.26 -2.35 25.94
CA LEU A 362 -9.35 -3.35 26.99
C LEU A 362 -10.60 -3.11 27.87
N PRO A 363 -11.30 -4.16 28.32
CA PRO A 363 -12.51 -4.03 29.13
C PRO A 363 -12.22 -3.67 30.59
N THR A 364 -11.66 -2.49 30.84
CA THR A 364 -11.60 -1.88 32.18
C THR A 364 -13.00 -1.46 32.64
N THR A 365 -13.22 -1.25 33.95
CA THR A 365 -14.53 -0.80 34.45
C THR A 365 -14.94 0.53 33.82
N GLU A 366 -14.02 1.47 33.65
CA GLU A 366 -14.24 2.72 32.92
C GLU A 366 -14.77 2.45 31.50
N ALA A 367 -14.05 1.65 30.72
CA ALA A 367 -14.42 1.35 29.34
C ALA A 367 -15.74 0.56 29.24
N LEU A 368 -16.06 -0.27 30.26
CA LEU A 368 -17.34 -0.97 30.36
C LEU A 368 -18.50 -0.01 30.66
N ILE A 369 -18.30 0.95 31.58
CA ILE A 369 -19.28 1.98 31.93
C ILE A 369 -19.55 2.88 30.71
N GLU A 370 -18.52 3.31 29.97
CA GLU A 370 -18.69 4.06 28.72
C GLU A 370 -19.55 3.30 27.70
N LYS A 371 -19.48 1.97 27.71
CA LYS A 371 -20.26 1.06 26.86
C LYS A 371 -21.61 0.70 27.47
N ARG A 372 -22.00 1.34 28.56
CA ARG A 372 -23.26 1.14 29.30
C ARG A 372 -23.42 -0.28 29.85
N VAL A 373 -22.32 -0.95 30.17
CA VAL A 373 -22.34 -2.24 30.87
C VAL A 373 -22.38 -1.97 32.37
N PRO A 374 -23.35 -2.52 33.12
CA PRO A 374 -23.46 -2.28 34.56
C PRO A 374 -22.33 -2.99 35.30
N VAL A 375 -21.35 -2.23 35.79
CA VAL A 375 -20.25 -2.72 36.62
C VAL A 375 -19.93 -1.70 37.71
N HIS A 376 -19.35 -2.16 38.81
CA HIS A 376 -18.83 -1.26 39.84
C HIS A 376 -17.60 -0.50 39.31
N PRO A 377 -17.48 0.83 39.54
CA PRO A 377 -16.40 1.63 38.97
C PRO A 377 -15.02 1.32 39.56
N ARG A 378 -14.96 0.95 40.84
CA ARG A 378 -13.67 0.68 41.53
C ARG A 378 -12.91 -0.49 40.91
N CYS A 379 -11.60 -0.42 41.03
CA CYS A 379 -10.71 -1.48 40.60
C CYS A 379 -11.01 -2.81 41.32
N PRO A 380 -11.28 -3.89 40.58
CA PRO A 380 -11.64 -5.17 41.18
C PRO A 380 -10.48 -5.82 41.93
N VAL A 381 -9.24 -5.38 41.68
CA VAL A 381 -8.03 -5.91 42.31
C VAL A 381 -7.74 -5.23 43.64
N CYS A 382 -7.67 -3.90 43.67
CA CYS A 382 -7.28 -3.15 44.87
C CYS A 382 -8.46 -2.55 45.64
N TRP A 383 -9.66 -2.53 45.05
CA TRP A 383 -10.87 -1.90 45.59
C TRP A 383 -10.74 -0.41 45.97
N GLY A 384 -9.70 0.27 45.48
CA GLY A 384 -9.43 1.70 45.67
C GLY A 384 -10.11 2.58 44.61
N ASP A 385 -9.30 3.22 43.76
CA ASP A 385 -9.77 4.14 42.71
C ASP A 385 -10.54 3.43 41.58
N GLN A 386 -11.14 4.22 40.67
CA GLN A 386 -11.76 3.72 39.44
C GLN A 386 -10.74 2.99 38.56
N GLU A 387 -11.11 1.83 38.00
CA GLU A 387 -10.24 1.12 37.05
C GLU A 387 -10.30 1.78 35.66
N THR A 388 -9.40 2.75 35.48
CA THR A 388 -8.91 3.21 34.17
C THR A 388 -7.74 2.33 33.72
N MET A 389 -7.29 2.45 32.47
CA MET A 389 -6.07 1.72 32.04
C MET A 389 -4.82 2.23 32.76
N GLU A 390 -4.79 3.53 33.04
CA GLU A 390 -3.81 4.22 33.85
C GLU A 390 -3.71 3.57 35.23
N HIS A 391 -4.84 3.48 35.93
CA HIS A 391 -4.87 2.87 37.26
C HIS A 391 -4.50 1.39 37.19
N LEU A 392 -5.09 0.63 36.26
CA LEU A 392 -4.85 -0.80 36.14
C LEU A 392 -3.37 -1.14 35.95
N PHE A 393 -2.68 -0.43 35.07
CA PHE A 393 -1.30 -0.76 34.70
C PHE A 393 -0.24 0.01 35.48
N LEU A 394 -0.54 1.18 36.06
CA LEU A 394 0.46 2.04 36.69
C LEU A 394 0.14 2.34 38.14
N ASP A 395 -1.06 2.86 38.46
CA ASP A 395 -1.32 3.42 39.80
C ASP A 395 -1.76 2.38 40.84
N CYS A 396 -2.34 1.26 40.38
CA CYS A 396 -2.81 0.18 41.24
C CYS A 396 -1.67 -0.34 42.13
N PRO A 397 -1.85 -0.45 43.46
CA PRO A 397 -0.81 -0.95 44.37
C PRO A 397 -0.26 -2.31 43.94
N VAL A 398 -1.11 -3.17 43.38
CA VAL A 398 -0.71 -4.48 42.86
C VAL A 398 0.18 -4.36 41.62
N ALA A 399 -0.16 -3.44 40.70
CA ALA A 399 0.67 -3.16 39.53
C ALA A 399 2.03 -2.58 39.93
N ARG A 400 2.05 -1.58 40.85
CA ARG A 400 3.29 -0.96 41.34
C ARG A 400 4.26 -1.97 41.93
N ALA A 401 3.77 -2.85 42.79
CA ALA A 401 4.61 -3.87 43.40
C ALA A 401 5.10 -4.93 42.39
N LEU A 402 4.34 -5.23 41.33
CA LEU A 402 4.85 -6.07 40.23
C LEU A 402 5.93 -5.37 39.40
N TRP A 403 5.78 -4.07 39.14
CA TRP A 403 6.82 -3.27 38.49
C TRP A 403 8.10 -3.22 39.31
N GLY A 404 7.99 -2.94 40.62
CA GLY A 404 9.14 -2.93 41.54
C GLY A 404 9.84 -4.27 41.62
N TYR A 405 9.07 -5.37 41.78
CA TYR A 405 9.65 -6.72 41.77
C TYR A 405 10.39 -7.06 40.47
N SER A 406 9.90 -6.56 39.33
CA SER A 406 10.55 -6.78 38.04
C SER A 406 11.79 -5.90 37.79
N GLY A 407 12.09 -4.94 38.67
CA GLY A 407 13.15 -3.95 38.47
C GLY A 407 12.85 -2.95 37.35
N LEU A 408 11.58 -2.77 37.01
CA LEU A 408 11.10 -1.92 35.91
C LEU A 408 10.21 -0.76 36.42
N GLU A 409 10.34 -0.40 37.69
CA GLU A 409 9.60 0.67 38.36
C GLU A 409 9.78 2.05 37.71
N TYR A 410 10.94 2.32 37.10
CA TYR A 410 11.21 3.55 36.33
C TYR A 410 10.27 3.77 35.13
N LEU A 411 9.55 2.73 34.69
CA LEU A 411 8.53 2.85 33.66
C LEU A 411 7.22 3.44 34.21
N GLY A 412 6.96 3.28 35.52
CA GLY A 412 5.77 3.76 36.22
C GLY A 412 6.01 4.96 37.17
N GLU A 413 7.21 5.15 37.71
CA GLU A 413 7.51 6.22 38.66
C GLU A 413 7.80 7.57 37.99
N GLY A 414 7.27 8.66 38.56
CA GLY A 414 7.63 10.04 38.21
C GLY A 414 6.78 10.73 37.12
N LEU A 415 5.62 10.21 36.73
CA LEU A 415 4.76 10.87 35.74
C LEU A 415 3.60 11.63 36.43
N PRO A 416 3.52 12.98 36.33
CA PRO A 416 2.36 13.73 36.82
C PRO A 416 1.12 13.41 35.98
N ARG A 417 -0.08 13.44 36.62
CA ARG A 417 -1.46 13.02 36.24
C ARG A 417 -2.00 13.18 34.77
N GLN A 418 -1.15 13.31 33.75
CA GLN A 418 -1.44 13.13 32.31
C GLN A 418 -0.66 11.93 31.70
N THR A 419 -0.66 10.79 32.39
CA THR A 419 0.47 9.83 32.47
C THR A 419 0.52 8.71 31.41
N PHE A 420 -0.62 8.17 30.97
CA PHE A 420 -0.62 6.98 30.09
C PHE A 420 -0.01 7.19 28.71
N PRO A 421 -0.32 8.28 27.98
CA PRO A 421 0.24 8.45 26.64
C PRO A 421 1.76 8.47 26.65
N VAL A 422 2.37 9.00 27.72
CA VAL A 422 3.83 8.98 27.93
C VAL A 422 4.33 7.56 28.18
N PHE A 423 3.65 6.79 29.03
CA PHE A 423 3.94 5.37 29.22
C PHE A 423 3.89 4.58 27.89
N LEU A 424 2.84 4.79 27.08
CA LEU A 424 2.72 4.11 25.78
C LEU A 424 3.84 4.53 24.81
N LYS A 425 4.27 5.80 24.82
CA LYS A 425 5.44 6.24 24.04
C LYS A 425 6.73 5.54 24.51
N LYS A 426 6.96 5.43 25.82
CA LYS A 426 8.10 4.68 26.39
C LYS A 426 8.05 3.22 25.93
N LEU A 427 6.89 2.56 26.06
CA LEU A 427 6.67 1.18 25.60
C LEU A 427 7.01 1.00 24.11
N MET A 428 6.61 1.95 23.26
CA MET A 428 6.90 1.90 21.82
C MET A 428 8.37 2.15 21.48
N ALA A 429 9.10 2.90 22.31
CA ALA A 429 10.54 3.07 22.15
C ALA A 429 11.31 1.75 22.40
N LEU A 430 10.81 0.91 23.31
CA LEU A 430 11.42 -0.38 23.67
C LEU A 430 11.34 -1.43 22.57
N VAL A 431 10.63 -1.19 21.46
CA VAL A 431 10.56 -2.18 20.38
C VAL A 431 11.93 -2.47 19.75
N SER A 432 12.87 -1.52 19.84
CA SER A 432 14.27 -1.71 19.44
C SER A 432 15.06 -2.63 20.38
N GLU A 433 14.54 -2.91 21.57
CA GLU A 433 15.17 -3.72 22.62
C GLU A 433 14.31 -4.97 22.93
N PRO A 434 14.38 -6.03 22.12
CA PRO A 434 13.40 -7.12 22.15
C PRO A 434 13.33 -7.87 23.47
N LYS A 435 14.47 -8.03 24.18
CA LYS A 435 14.50 -8.67 25.51
C LYS A 435 13.78 -7.82 26.55
N LEU A 436 14.04 -6.52 26.57
CA LEU A 436 13.40 -5.59 27.50
C LEU A 436 11.90 -5.43 27.18
N LEU A 437 11.55 -5.32 25.90
CA LEU A 437 10.15 -5.33 25.46
C LEU A 437 9.41 -6.58 25.96
N MET A 438 10.00 -7.77 25.80
CA MET A 438 9.38 -9.01 26.26
C MET A 438 9.13 -9.00 27.77
N ARG A 439 10.09 -8.52 28.57
CA ARG A 439 9.94 -8.36 30.03
C ARG A 439 8.78 -7.42 30.37
N VAL A 440 8.72 -6.25 29.74
CA VAL A 440 7.65 -5.26 29.95
C VAL A 440 6.28 -5.84 29.57
N VAL A 441 6.20 -6.50 28.41
CA VAL A 441 4.97 -7.15 27.94
C VAL A 441 4.53 -8.27 28.89
N ALA A 442 5.48 -9.04 29.45
CA ALA A 442 5.20 -10.07 30.44
C ALA A 442 4.57 -9.50 31.72
N VAL A 443 5.08 -8.37 32.23
CA VAL A 443 4.49 -7.68 33.39
C VAL A 443 3.07 -7.20 33.07
N LEU A 444 2.88 -6.50 31.96
CA LEU A 444 1.56 -6.02 31.52
C LEU A 444 0.55 -7.17 31.36
N TRP A 445 0.97 -8.27 30.74
CA TRP A 445 0.14 -9.46 30.57
C TRP A 445 -0.22 -10.08 31.91
N ARG A 446 0.73 -10.14 32.86
CA ARG A 446 0.49 -10.67 34.21
C ARG A 446 -0.50 -9.82 34.99
N ILE A 447 -0.36 -8.50 34.97
CA ILE A 447 -1.31 -7.56 35.57
C ILE A 447 -2.72 -7.82 35.01
N TRP A 448 -2.86 -7.86 33.68
CA TRP A 448 -4.13 -8.11 33.02
C TRP A 448 -4.75 -9.47 33.36
N ARG A 449 -3.94 -10.53 33.39
CA ARG A 449 -4.39 -11.89 33.75
C ARG A 449 -4.84 -11.98 35.20
N SER A 450 -4.10 -11.36 36.11
CA SER A 450 -4.42 -11.35 37.54
C SER A 450 -5.76 -10.68 37.79
N ARG A 451 -5.97 -9.51 37.17
CA ARG A 451 -7.27 -8.82 37.19
C ARG A 451 -8.39 -9.72 36.68
N ASN A 452 -8.22 -10.38 35.54
CA ASN A 452 -9.26 -11.24 34.98
C ASN A 452 -9.55 -12.47 35.86
N TRP A 453 -8.56 -13.02 36.57
CA TRP A 453 -8.80 -14.08 37.54
C TRP A 453 -9.66 -13.63 38.71
N VAL A 454 -9.42 -12.43 39.24
CA VAL A 454 -10.28 -11.87 40.31
C VAL A 454 -11.71 -11.69 39.80
N VAL A 455 -11.88 -11.10 38.62
CA VAL A 455 -13.21 -10.77 38.06
C VAL A 455 -14.01 -12.01 37.65
N PHE A 456 -13.38 -13.01 37.01
CA PHE A 456 -14.10 -14.14 36.40
C PHE A 456 -13.98 -15.45 37.17
N GLU A 457 -12.94 -15.63 37.98
CA GLU A 457 -12.69 -16.87 38.71
C GLU A 457 -12.80 -16.67 40.24
N GLY A 458 -13.05 -15.45 40.72
CA GLY A 458 -13.16 -15.13 42.15
C GLY A 458 -11.88 -15.37 42.94
N LYS A 459 -10.73 -15.55 42.27
CA LYS A 459 -9.48 -15.93 42.92
C LYS A 459 -8.84 -14.75 43.62
N GLN A 460 -8.44 -14.94 44.87
CA GLN A 460 -7.54 -14.04 45.59
C GLN A 460 -6.16 -14.70 45.68
N TYR A 461 -5.11 -13.98 45.25
CA TYR A 461 -3.75 -14.50 45.26
C TYR A 461 -2.91 -13.80 46.32
N GLY A 462 -2.12 -14.58 47.04
CA GLY A 462 -1.00 -14.06 47.80
C GLY A 462 0.07 -13.50 46.87
N PHE A 463 0.54 -12.29 47.16
CA PHE A 463 1.60 -11.60 46.43
C PHE A 463 2.83 -12.46 46.07
N PRO A 464 3.35 -13.32 46.96
CA PRO A 464 4.50 -14.18 46.66
C PRO A 464 4.27 -15.20 45.55
N ALA A 465 3.04 -15.72 45.42
CA ALA A 465 2.70 -16.65 44.34
C ALA A 465 2.67 -15.93 42.99
N LEU A 466 2.17 -14.68 42.97
CA LEU A 466 2.09 -13.87 41.77
C LEU A 466 3.48 -13.47 41.24
N MET A 467 4.39 -13.11 42.15
CA MET A 467 5.79 -12.81 41.84
C MET A 467 6.53 -14.03 41.25
N ARG A 468 6.41 -15.21 41.88
CA ARG A 468 7.00 -16.45 41.33
C ARG A 468 6.51 -16.77 39.93
N GLN A 469 5.21 -16.64 39.69
CA GLN A 469 4.63 -16.85 38.36
C GLN A 469 5.07 -15.81 37.33
N LEU A 470 5.34 -14.56 37.75
CA LEU A 470 5.89 -13.54 36.87
C LEU A 470 7.33 -13.90 36.47
N SER A 471 8.20 -14.25 37.43
CA SER A 471 9.58 -14.66 37.15
C SER A 471 9.63 -15.85 36.19
N GLN A 472 8.85 -16.89 36.46
CA GLN A 472 8.78 -18.07 35.58
C GLN A 472 8.32 -17.72 34.16
N GLN A 473 7.31 -16.84 34.03
CA GLN A 473 6.82 -16.40 32.72
C GLN A 473 7.87 -15.56 31.97
N VAL A 474 8.57 -14.67 32.68
CA VAL A 474 9.62 -13.85 32.08
C VAL A 474 10.78 -14.72 31.60
N GLU A 475 11.23 -15.67 32.41
CA GLU A 475 12.27 -16.63 32.04
C GLU A 475 11.87 -17.45 30.82
N GLU A 476 10.66 -18.02 30.83
CA GLU A 476 10.11 -18.79 29.71
C GLU A 476 10.08 -17.93 28.43
N TRP A 477 9.56 -16.71 28.49
CA TRP A 477 9.34 -15.88 27.29
C TRP A 477 10.63 -15.24 26.76
N VAL A 478 11.59 -14.92 27.62
CA VAL A 478 12.91 -14.43 27.22
C VAL A 478 13.77 -15.58 26.69
N GLY A 479 13.57 -16.80 27.19
CA GLY A 479 14.25 -18.03 26.76
C GLY A 479 13.73 -18.64 25.46
N LEU A 480 12.57 -18.19 24.95
CA LEU A 480 12.04 -18.67 23.67
C LEU A 480 13.06 -18.42 22.53
N PRO A 481 13.39 -19.44 21.72
CA PRO A 481 14.24 -19.28 20.56
C PRO A 481 13.72 -18.17 19.66
N ARG A 482 14.62 -17.36 19.11
CA ARG A 482 14.26 -16.44 18.02
C ARG A 482 13.71 -17.30 16.88
N ASP A 483 12.43 -17.17 16.54
CA ASP A 483 11.87 -17.85 15.38
C ASP A 483 12.78 -17.63 14.17
N ALA A 484 13.37 -18.73 13.68
CA ALA A 484 14.27 -18.78 12.53
C ALA A 484 13.52 -18.62 11.20
N THR A 485 12.47 -17.79 11.17
CA THR A 485 11.68 -17.52 9.95
C THR A 485 11.90 -16.09 9.50
N GLN A 486 13.14 -15.80 9.10
CA GLN A 486 13.47 -15.02 7.92
C GLN A 486 14.97 -15.20 7.69
N PRO A 487 15.41 -15.80 6.57
CA PRO A 487 16.81 -15.68 6.20
C PRO A 487 17.04 -14.19 5.93
N ARG A 488 17.72 -13.51 6.86
CA ARG A 488 18.49 -12.33 6.47
C ARG A 488 19.42 -12.86 5.38
N ARG A 489 19.16 -12.45 4.14
CA ARG A 489 20.16 -12.50 3.08
C ARG A 489 21.24 -11.51 3.52
N GLU A 490 22.12 -11.96 4.41
CA GLU A 490 23.48 -11.45 4.45
C GLU A 490 24.07 -11.86 3.11
N GLY A 491 23.94 -10.95 2.14
CA GLY A 491 24.77 -11.02 0.96
C GLY A 491 26.19 -11.00 1.49
N ILE A 492 26.87 -12.15 1.36
CA ILE A 492 28.30 -12.26 1.53
C ILE A 492 28.88 -11.20 0.61
N GLY A 493 29.26 -10.06 1.20
CA GLY A 493 30.07 -9.07 0.54
C GLY A 493 31.43 -9.71 0.34
N GLN A 494 31.61 -10.42 -0.76
CA GLN A 494 32.93 -10.61 -1.29
C GLN A 494 33.44 -9.21 -1.62
N SER A 495 34.33 -8.70 -0.77
CA SER A 495 35.24 -7.62 -1.11
C SER A 495 36.11 -8.11 -2.26
N GLY A 496 35.59 -8.01 -3.49
CA GLY A 496 36.40 -8.13 -4.67
C GLY A 496 37.28 -6.89 -4.74
N LEU A 497 38.56 -7.03 -4.38
CA LEU A 497 39.58 -6.21 -5.03
C LEU A 497 39.35 -6.34 -6.54
N LEU A 498 39.38 -5.20 -7.23
CA LEU A 498 39.32 -5.11 -8.69
C LEU A 498 40.23 -6.18 -9.31
N ASN A 499 39.65 -7.10 -10.09
CA ASN A 499 40.47 -7.94 -10.96
C ASN A 499 41.22 -7.02 -11.93
N PRO A 500 42.56 -7.00 -11.93
CA PRO A 500 43.32 -6.24 -12.91
C PRO A 500 43.11 -6.91 -14.28
N GLY A 501 42.56 -6.16 -15.23
CA GLY A 501 42.36 -6.63 -16.62
C GLY A 501 40.94 -6.55 -17.18
N ALA A 502 39.98 -5.90 -16.51
CA ALA A 502 38.57 -6.00 -16.88
C ALA A 502 37.91 -4.65 -17.24
N GLY A 503 38.28 -4.07 -18.38
CA GLY A 503 37.53 -2.98 -19.04
C GLY A 503 37.56 -1.63 -18.30
N ILE A 504 37.04 -0.59 -18.95
CA ILE A 504 36.78 0.71 -18.31
C ILE A 504 35.59 0.57 -17.36
N VAL A 505 35.70 1.11 -16.15
CA VAL A 505 34.64 1.05 -15.13
C VAL A 505 34.11 2.46 -14.85
N CYS A 506 32.79 2.62 -14.82
CA CYS A 506 32.11 3.84 -14.43
C CYS A 506 31.33 3.62 -13.14
N GLN A 507 31.76 4.22 -12.04
CA GLN A 507 31.01 4.19 -10.78
C GLN A 507 30.11 5.42 -10.66
N TRP A 508 28.88 5.30 -10.15
CA TRP A 508 27.98 6.43 -9.95
C TRP A 508 27.26 6.39 -8.60
N ASP A 509 26.94 7.56 -8.03
CA ASP A 509 26.19 7.68 -6.77
C ASP A 509 25.40 9.00 -6.69
N GLY A 510 24.22 8.98 -6.08
CA GLY A 510 23.35 10.12 -5.85
C GLY A 510 23.36 10.62 -4.40
N ALA A 511 23.40 11.94 -4.22
CA ALA A 511 23.26 12.62 -2.93
C ALA A 511 22.06 13.57 -2.93
N THR A 512 21.09 13.34 -2.04
CA THR A 512 19.87 14.17 -1.95
C THR A 512 19.84 14.98 -0.66
N ARG A 513 19.52 16.29 -0.74
CA ARG A 513 19.19 17.11 0.43
C ARG A 513 17.70 17.43 0.43
N LYS A 514 16.95 16.88 1.40
CA LYS A 514 15.50 17.12 1.52
C LYS A 514 15.22 18.61 1.56
N GLY A 515 14.35 19.07 0.65
CA GLY A 515 13.85 20.45 0.62
C GLY A 515 14.66 21.45 -0.20
N SER A 516 15.85 21.11 -0.74
CA SER A 516 16.61 22.00 -1.64
C SER A 516 16.77 21.40 -3.05
N HIS A 517 17.86 20.70 -3.29
CA HIS A 517 18.33 20.16 -4.55
C HIS A 517 19.06 18.85 -4.28
N SER A 518 19.18 18.03 -5.32
CA SER A 518 20.02 16.83 -5.28
C SER A 518 21.20 17.00 -6.20
N ALA A 519 22.20 16.15 -6.03
CA ALA A 519 23.35 16.07 -6.91
C ALA A 519 23.75 14.61 -7.10
N GLY A 520 24.48 14.33 -8.15
CA GLY A 520 25.06 13.03 -8.42
C GLY A 520 26.53 13.17 -8.81
N GLY A 521 27.30 12.11 -8.64
CA GLY A 521 28.68 12.01 -9.06
C GLY A 521 28.95 10.70 -9.76
N TRP A 522 29.66 10.74 -10.90
CA TRP A 522 30.18 9.55 -11.55
C TRP A 522 31.69 9.65 -11.78
N VAL A 523 32.38 8.51 -11.74
CA VAL A 523 33.84 8.39 -11.79
C VAL A 523 34.21 7.29 -12.77
N LEU A 524 35.09 7.59 -13.72
CA LEU A 524 35.65 6.62 -14.66
C LEU A 524 37.05 6.19 -14.23
N TYR A 525 37.25 4.88 -14.26
CA TYR A 525 38.49 4.18 -13.99
C TYR A 525 39.01 3.55 -15.27
N ASP A 526 40.32 3.67 -15.50
CA ASP A 526 40.99 3.02 -16.61
C ASP A 526 41.20 1.51 -16.33
N MET A 527 41.87 0.83 -17.27
CA MET A 527 42.17 -0.61 -17.17
C MET A 527 43.10 -0.96 -16.00
N ALA A 528 43.86 0.00 -15.49
CA ALA A 528 44.75 -0.15 -14.34
C ALA A 528 44.05 0.20 -13.02
N GLY A 529 42.78 0.62 -13.05
CA GLY A 529 42.02 1.06 -11.88
C GLY A 529 42.35 2.49 -11.42
N ALA A 530 43.03 3.29 -12.24
CA ALA A 530 43.28 4.69 -11.97
C ALA A 530 42.10 5.56 -12.42
N VAL A 531 41.74 6.55 -11.60
CA VAL A 531 40.69 7.52 -11.93
C VAL A 531 41.23 8.49 -12.98
N PHE A 532 40.63 8.50 -14.16
CA PHE A 532 40.99 9.45 -15.23
C PHE A 532 39.91 10.50 -15.51
N LEU A 533 38.66 10.25 -15.08
CA LEU A 533 37.60 11.26 -15.14
C LEU A 533 36.67 11.17 -13.93
N ALA A 534 36.27 12.31 -13.37
CA ALA A 534 35.26 12.37 -12.32
C ALA A 534 34.37 13.57 -12.59
N SER A 535 33.05 13.35 -12.60
CA SER A 535 32.11 14.43 -12.83
C SER A 535 30.97 14.44 -11.83
N GLY A 536 30.53 15.66 -11.47
CA GLY A 536 29.34 15.87 -10.67
C GLY A 536 28.32 16.73 -11.39
N ILE A 537 27.05 16.43 -11.13
CA ILE A 537 25.89 17.11 -11.71
C ILE A 537 24.88 17.44 -10.61
N GLN A 538 24.21 18.59 -10.73
CA GLN A 538 23.12 18.98 -9.85
C GLN A 538 21.77 18.76 -10.54
N PHE A 539 20.78 18.32 -9.78
CA PHE A 539 19.40 18.12 -10.19
C PHE A 539 18.49 19.04 -9.35
N PRO A 540 18.23 20.28 -9.83
CA PRO A 540 17.37 21.22 -9.13
C PRO A 540 15.93 20.68 -9.01
N GLY A 541 15.34 20.78 -7.83
CA GLY A 541 13.94 20.41 -7.59
C GLY A 541 13.64 18.91 -7.52
N ILE A 542 14.58 18.02 -7.86
CA ILE A 542 14.43 16.57 -7.69
C ILE A 542 14.95 16.17 -6.32
N ASP A 543 14.11 15.55 -5.48
CA ASP A 543 14.46 15.10 -4.13
C ASP A 543 14.29 13.58 -3.90
N GLU A 544 13.80 12.85 -4.90
CA GLU A 544 13.64 11.40 -4.86
C GLU A 544 14.96 10.71 -5.26
N PRO A 545 15.62 9.95 -4.35
CA PRO A 545 16.93 9.35 -4.64
C PRO A 545 16.93 8.44 -5.87
N ALA A 546 15.88 7.64 -6.05
CA ALA A 546 15.79 6.73 -7.20
C ALA A 546 15.74 7.47 -8.55
N VAL A 547 15.18 8.68 -8.58
CA VAL A 547 15.16 9.52 -9.79
C VAL A 547 16.57 10.04 -10.08
N VAL A 548 17.25 10.53 -9.04
CA VAL A 548 18.62 11.06 -9.14
C VAL A 548 19.59 10.00 -9.63
N GLU A 549 19.55 8.80 -9.04
CA GLU A 549 20.39 7.66 -9.44
C GLU A 549 20.19 7.29 -10.91
N LEU A 550 18.94 7.20 -11.38
CA LEU A 550 18.64 6.84 -12.76
C LEU A 550 19.07 7.92 -13.74
N LEU A 551 18.80 9.19 -13.43
CA LEU A 551 19.22 10.31 -14.26
C LEU A 551 20.75 10.38 -14.35
N LEU A 552 21.44 10.18 -13.23
CA LEU A 552 22.90 10.18 -13.19
C LEU A 552 23.50 9.05 -14.04
N LEU A 553 22.96 7.83 -13.92
CA LEU A 553 23.37 6.71 -14.75
C LEU A 553 23.12 7.01 -16.24
N ARG A 554 21.97 7.60 -16.58
CA ARG A 554 21.69 8.04 -17.95
C ARG A 554 22.75 9.03 -18.44
N GLU A 555 23.07 10.06 -17.65
CA GLU A 555 24.10 11.04 -18.02
C GLU A 555 25.45 10.37 -18.28
N ALA A 556 25.90 9.49 -17.39
CA ALA A 556 27.15 8.77 -17.53
C ALA A 556 27.20 7.91 -18.82
N ILE A 557 26.14 7.14 -19.10
CA ILE A 557 26.03 6.30 -20.30
C ILE A 557 26.08 7.14 -21.57
N PHE A 558 25.24 8.17 -21.67
CA PHE A 558 25.19 9.01 -22.88
C PHE A 558 26.46 9.83 -23.06
N TRP A 559 27.13 10.22 -21.97
CA TRP A 559 28.44 10.85 -22.04
C TRP A 559 29.47 9.89 -22.63
N CYS A 560 29.53 8.64 -22.14
CA CYS A 560 30.43 7.62 -22.68
C CYS A 560 30.17 7.36 -24.18
N LEU A 561 28.90 7.24 -24.58
CA LEU A 561 28.53 7.09 -25.99
C LEU A 561 28.99 8.27 -26.85
N ALA A 562 28.78 9.50 -26.37
CA ALA A 562 29.17 10.71 -27.10
C ALA A 562 30.69 10.88 -27.27
N HIS A 563 31.49 10.25 -26.40
CA HIS A 563 32.95 10.28 -26.44
C HIS A 563 33.57 9.01 -27.03
N GLY A 564 32.75 8.15 -27.67
CA GLY A 564 33.23 7.00 -28.44
C GLY A 564 33.64 5.79 -27.60
N PHE A 565 33.26 5.71 -26.33
CA PHE A 565 33.50 4.51 -25.52
C PHE A 565 32.60 3.36 -25.98
N THR A 566 33.19 2.21 -26.27
CA THR A 566 32.50 1.01 -26.78
C THR A 566 32.33 -0.08 -25.72
N GLU A 567 33.20 -0.11 -24.71
CA GLU A 567 33.17 -1.09 -23.61
C GLU A 567 33.31 -0.38 -22.27
N VAL A 568 32.22 -0.37 -21.49
CA VAL A 568 32.16 0.27 -20.17
C VAL A 568 31.28 -0.54 -19.23
N ARG A 569 31.81 -0.86 -18.05
CA ARG A 569 31.03 -1.43 -16.95
C ARG A 569 30.57 -0.32 -16.02
N PHE A 570 29.28 -0.09 -15.95
CA PHE A 570 28.67 0.82 -15.00
C PHE A 570 28.42 0.08 -13.68
N GLU A 571 28.87 0.63 -12.55
CA GLU A 571 28.68 0.08 -11.21
C GLU A 571 28.04 1.08 -10.23
N GLY A 572 27.02 0.66 -9.46
CA GLY A 572 26.37 1.51 -8.47
C GLY A 572 25.64 0.74 -7.38
N ASP A 573 25.14 1.44 -6.35
CA ASP A 573 24.47 0.85 -5.18
C ASP A 573 22.93 0.79 -5.30
N ALA A 574 22.37 1.33 -6.39
CA ALA A 574 20.95 1.47 -6.62
C ALA A 574 20.30 0.17 -7.13
N LYS A 575 20.31 -0.88 -6.30
CA LYS A 575 19.88 -2.24 -6.66
C LYS A 575 18.53 -2.32 -7.39
N MET A 576 17.51 -1.58 -6.94
CA MET A 576 16.19 -1.60 -7.59
C MET A 576 16.21 -1.10 -9.04
N ILE A 577 17.08 -0.14 -9.37
CA ILE A 577 17.22 0.40 -10.73
C ILE A 577 17.97 -0.61 -11.59
N ILE A 578 19.08 -1.13 -11.06
CA ILE A 578 19.93 -2.12 -11.72
C ILE A 578 19.16 -3.40 -12.04
N ASP A 579 18.39 -3.92 -11.08
CA ASP A 579 17.55 -5.11 -11.29
C ASP A 579 16.51 -4.88 -12.39
N LYS A 580 15.95 -3.67 -12.52
CA LYS A 580 15.00 -3.35 -13.60
C LYS A 580 15.67 -3.23 -14.96
N ILE A 581 16.86 -2.62 -15.03
CA ILE A 581 17.64 -2.52 -16.27
C ILE A 581 17.99 -3.92 -16.77
N ASN A 582 18.54 -4.77 -15.90
CA ASN A 582 18.98 -6.11 -16.25
C ASN A 582 17.83 -7.05 -16.65
N LYS A 583 16.60 -6.79 -16.17
CA LYS A 583 15.40 -7.55 -16.59
C LYS A 583 14.66 -6.92 -17.77
N ALA A 584 15.12 -5.79 -18.29
CA ALA A 584 14.39 -4.97 -19.25
C ALA A 584 12.96 -4.60 -18.79
N GLU A 585 12.77 -4.40 -17.48
CA GLU A 585 11.48 -4.09 -16.86
C GLU A 585 11.28 -2.57 -16.70
N ALA A 586 10.86 -1.92 -17.79
CA ALA A 586 10.65 -0.47 -17.78
C ALA A 586 9.19 -0.04 -17.53
N ARG A 587 8.23 -0.93 -17.80
CA ARG A 587 6.81 -0.60 -17.89
C ARG A 587 6.22 -0.20 -16.54
N ASP A 588 5.19 0.65 -16.62
CA ASP A 588 4.34 1.12 -15.52
C ASP A 588 5.02 2.02 -14.47
N ASN A 589 6.33 2.26 -14.48
CA ASN A 589 7.01 3.08 -13.47
C ASN A 589 6.88 4.60 -13.76
N GLN A 590 6.84 5.46 -12.72
CA GLN A 590 6.99 6.91 -12.86
C GLN A 590 8.27 7.30 -13.64
N LEU A 591 9.32 6.50 -13.49
CA LEU A 591 10.60 6.63 -14.18
C LEU A 591 10.71 5.84 -15.50
N GLY A 592 9.65 5.14 -15.89
CA GLY A 592 9.60 4.25 -17.05
C GLY A 592 10.19 4.83 -18.32
N ALA A 593 9.84 6.08 -18.68
CA ALA A 593 10.37 6.71 -19.88
C ALA A 593 11.91 6.80 -19.90
N VAL A 594 12.51 7.34 -18.83
CA VAL A 594 13.98 7.44 -18.69
C VAL A 594 14.62 6.05 -18.60
N LEU A 595 13.97 5.12 -17.91
CA LEU A 595 14.45 3.75 -17.74
C LEU A 595 14.50 3.01 -19.08
N GLU A 596 13.53 3.23 -19.98
CA GLU A 596 13.54 2.70 -21.35
C GLU A 596 14.72 3.24 -22.15
N GLU A 597 15.10 4.50 -22.00
CA GLU A 597 16.28 5.07 -22.67
C GLU A 597 17.55 4.36 -22.23
N VAL A 598 17.70 4.15 -20.93
CA VAL A 598 18.87 3.48 -20.37
C VAL A 598 18.91 2.02 -20.80
N ILE A 599 17.78 1.31 -20.73
CA ILE A 599 17.68 -0.08 -21.19
C ILE A 599 18.03 -0.18 -22.68
N HIS A 600 17.52 0.72 -23.51
CA HIS A 600 17.81 0.74 -24.94
C HIS A 600 19.28 1.09 -25.22
N ALA A 601 19.85 2.07 -24.53
CA ALA A 601 21.25 2.46 -24.69
C ALA A 601 22.22 1.34 -24.27
N VAL A 602 21.92 0.62 -23.18
CA VAL A 602 22.71 -0.55 -22.75
C VAL A 602 22.51 -1.72 -23.71
N GLY A 603 21.27 -2.01 -24.13
CA GLY A 603 20.95 -3.13 -25.02
C GLY A 603 21.50 -2.98 -26.43
N SER A 604 21.62 -1.75 -26.94
CA SER A 604 22.20 -1.45 -28.25
C SER A 604 23.73 -1.42 -28.25
N SER A 605 24.38 -1.50 -27.09
CA SER A 605 25.84 -1.42 -26.92
C SER A 605 26.38 -2.70 -26.26
N PRO A 606 26.85 -3.68 -27.05
CA PRO A 606 27.27 -4.99 -26.53
C PRO A 606 28.35 -4.96 -25.44
N GLY A 607 29.22 -3.94 -25.45
CA GLY A 607 30.27 -3.74 -24.44
C GLY A 607 29.81 -3.02 -23.18
N PHE A 608 28.55 -2.59 -23.09
CA PHE A 608 28.02 -1.90 -21.92
C PHE A 608 27.34 -2.89 -20.96
N SER A 609 27.63 -2.77 -19.67
CA SER A 609 26.96 -3.59 -18.65
C SER A 609 26.72 -2.80 -17.36
N VAL A 610 25.66 -3.14 -16.63
CA VAL A 610 25.28 -2.47 -15.38
C VAL A 610 25.31 -3.46 -14.22
N ARG A 611 26.09 -3.18 -13.17
CA ARG A 611 26.29 -4.08 -12.02
C ARG A 611 26.07 -3.41 -10.68
N PHE A 612 25.58 -4.19 -9.72
CA PHE A 612 25.42 -3.76 -8.34
C PHE A 612 26.73 -3.92 -7.57
N ILE A 613 27.12 -2.88 -6.84
CA ILE A 613 28.22 -2.89 -5.87
C ILE A 613 27.75 -2.40 -4.50
N GLY A 614 28.45 -2.82 -3.45
CA GLY A 614 28.17 -2.35 -2.09
C GLY A 614 28.58 -0.89 -1.90
N ARG A 615 27.89 -0.18 -0.99
CA ARG A 615 28.19 1.24 -0.66
C ARG A 615 29.65 1.50 -0.28
N SER A 616 30.29 0.57 0.41
CA SER A 616 31.70 0.68 0.78
C SER A 616 32.62 0.74 -0.43
N SER A 617 32.25 0.07 -1.53
CA SER A 617 33.00 0.01 -2.78
C SER A 617 32.72 1.19 -3.70
N ASN A 618 31.65 1.95 -3.46
CA ASN A 618 31.21 3.10 -4.28
C ASN A 618 31.63 4.46 -3.68
N ARG A 619 32.70 4.49 -2.87
CA ARG A 619 33.06 5.66 -2.04
C ARG A 619 33.45 6.88 -2.87
N ALA A 620 34.16 6.70 -3.98
CA ALA A 620 34.63 7.80 -4.81
C ALA A 620 33.46 8.58 -5.44
N ALA A 621 32.53 7.87 -6.07
CA ALA A 621 31.32 8.46 -6.65
C ALA A 621 30.48 9.17 -5.57
N HIS A 622 30.37 8.57 -4.37
CA HIS A 622 29.70 9.20 -3.22
C HIS A 622 30.35 10.53 -2.79
N LEU A 623 31.69 10.60 -2.77
CA LEU A 623 32.42 11.83 -2.43
C LEU A 623 32.16 12.94 -3.46
N VAL A 624 32.20 12.59 -4.75
CA VAL A 624 31.90 13.51 -5.85
C VAL A 624 30.45 14.02 -5.74
N ALA A 625 29.48 13.14 -5.49
CA ALA A 625 28.09 13.51 -5.33
C ALA A 625 27.88 14.49 -4.16
N ARG A 626 28.51 14.25 -3.00
CA ARG A 626 28.44 15.16 -1.84
C ARG A 626 29.12 16.50 -2.10
N LYS A 627 30.22 16.51 -2.85
CA LYS A 627 30.90 17.75 -3.23
C LYS A 627 30.03 18.58 -4.18
N ALA A 628 29.46 17.95 -5.20
CA ALA A 628 28.52 18.58 -6.12
C ALA A 628 27.29 19.13 -5.40
N LEU A 629 26.78 18.41 -4.38
CA LEU A 629 25.66 18.86 -3.56
C LEU A 629 25.98 20.14 -2.76
N ALA A 630 27.24 20.30 -2.32
CA ALA A 630 27.68 21.44 -1.53
C ALA A 630 27.93 22.73 -2.35
N LEU A 631 27.97 22.64 -3.69
CA LEU A 631 28.13 23.80 -4.57
C LEU A 631 26.81 24.60 -4.68
N CYS A 632 26.92 25.91 -4.89
CA CYS A 632 25.75 26.78 -5.10
C CYS A 632 24.95 26.34 -6.34
N PRO A 633 23.60 26.41 -6.33
CA PRO A 633 22.72 25.90 -7.41
C PRO A 633 22.83 26.58 -8.79
N ALA A 634 23.87 27.35 -9.06
CA ALA A 634 23.99 28.22 -10.23
C ALA A 634 25.05 27.70 -11.20
N MET A 635 24.80 26.55 -11.84
CA MET A 635 25.22 26.15 -13.20
C MET A 635 25.15 24.63 -13.36
N ILE A 636 24.36 24.17 -14.34
CA ILE A 636 24.41 22.80 -14.85
C ILE A 636 25.67 22.72 -15.72
N ARG A 637 26.82 22.36 -15.14
CA ARG A 637 28.03 22.04 -15.89
C ARG A 637 28.71 20.82 -15.28
N LEU A 638 29.21 19.94 -16.14
CA LEU A 638 30.19 18.91 -15.79
C LEU A 638 31.34 19.62 -15.07
N PHE A 639 31.47 19.41 -13.77
CA PHE A 639 32.66 19.81 -13.04
C PHE A 639 33.64 18.66 -13.14
N ASP A 640 34.81 18.88 -13.73
CA ASP A 640 35.91 17.93 -13.60
C ASP A 640 36.40 17.96 -12.15
N PHE A 641 36.15 16.87 -11.43
CA PHE A 641 36.56 16.69 -10.05
C PHE A 641 37.81 15.81 -9.93
N CYS A 642 38.46 15.41 -11.03
CA CYS A 642 39.59 14.46 -10.98
C CYS A 642 40.69 14.90 -10.04
N ALA A 643 41.24 16.09 -10.24
CA ALA A 643 42.34 16.60 -9.42
C ALA A 643 41.96 16.72 -7.94
N TRP A 644 40.71 17.13 -7.65
CA TRP A 644 40.21 17.23 -6.27
C TRP A 644 39.99 15.84 -5.64
N LEU A 645 39.42 14.91 -6.37
CA LEU A 645 39.10 13.57 -5.90
C LEU A 645 40.38 12.77 -5.60
N LEU A 646 41.38 12.86 -6.49
CA LEU A 646 42.70 12.23 -6.29
C LEU A 646 43.41 12.75 -5.03
N SER A 647 43.14 13.97 -4.58
CA SER A 647 43.69 14.51 -3.32
C SER A 647 43.01 13.99 -2.04
N ARG A 648 41.93 13.21 -2.18
CA ARG A 648 41.03 12.78 -1.08
C ARG A 648 40.77 11.27 -1.03
N MET A 649 41.04 10.55 -2.13
CA MET A 649 41.16 9.09 -2.18
C MET A 649 42.46 8.67 -1.52
#